data_AF-A0A1S3VL91-F1
#
_entry.id   AF-A0A1S3VL91-F1
#
_cell.length_a   1.000
_cell.length_b   1.000
_cell.length_c   1.000
_cell.angle_alpha   90.00
_cell.angle_beta   90.00
_cell.angle_gamma   90.00
#
_symmetry.space_group_name_H-M   'P 1'
#
loop_
_entity.id
_entity.type
_entity.pdbx_description
1 polymer ?
#
loop_
_entity_poly.entity_id
_entity_poly.type
_entity_poly.pdbx_seq_one_letter_code
_entity_poly.pdbx_strand_id
1 'polypeptide(L)'
;MGFSSQTTPLYCPSCSRHFRAALSSLSLLAPSQSPHPRRKIQSILIANKIIRHSALSFRKDYSCLKRTSFGLNKFKDVEYSHKSPVHISVKKFSDMSYGMLEERRCEEELGPLHPSNSQVKIRGGLARSPTTPGTQYWVVERNKLSKIKHEMHLQNKFRVVPNAVTSTGQEQAVSSNVKHTHVQQDLGEPALPAVKHSKLKNSKELLDTKRVDAPLKVSPSKILKEKVDRVEDKCNLETIAKYEANATSVKKARSSEQLKLRGRLCSIYEDILVVNNISLAKEVAKMLTVNYRHLIHACDTEVAKIDVKQETPVDHGEIICFSIYSGPEADFGGGKSCIWVDVLDGGGKEIFNKFAEFFQDSSIKKVWHNYSFDCHVIQNYGFKVSGFHADTMHMARLWDSSRRWVGGYSLEGLTGDTKVMARAKLDHEKDLIGKVSMTTIFGQKKVKIDGSEGKMTTIVPVDVLQRDERIPWICYSVLDARSTLKLYESLKSHLSDMPWNLDSLPVLHKNMYDFYQEYWQPFGELLVNMESEGMLVDRLYLKGIEDVAKAEKEAAVNRFRKWASRYCPDAKYMNVGSDAQLRVLLFGGTINRKNHNDDIPTERIFKIPNVDKVIAEGKKAPTKFCDIKLNSIGYKLNVEMYTPSGWPSVSVDALKVLAGKVSAEYDFNEACDVDLDVEDGNPSQSEVLPEEIDKSAYGTAFSCFPTDQEGKEACHAIAALCEVCSIDSLISNFILPLQGHNISGKDDRIHCSININTETGRLSARRPSLQNQPALEKDRYKIRQAFIAAPGNSLIVADYGQLELRILAHLAGCKSMLEAFEAGGDFHSRTAMNMYPYIREAVERKEVLLEWHPQPGEDKPPVPLLKDAFASERRKAKMLNFSIAYGKTAVGLSKDWKVSVKEAKRTVALWYNDRKEVLKWQEERKKEACEFQRVHTLLGRARRFPKIDPDHSSHRGHIERAAINTPVQGSAADVAMCAMLQISKNKKLKELGWKLLLQVHDEVILEGPTESAEVAKAIVVECMEKPFNGKNFLKVGLTVDAKCAQNWYAAK
;
A
#
# COMPACT_ATOMS: atom_id res chain seq x y z
N MET A 1 18.86 60.93 -23.77
CA MET A 1 20.25 61.28 -24.12
C MET A 1 21.08 60.02 -23.93
N GLY A 2 21.77 59.47 -24.92
CA GLY A 2 21.81 59.80 -26.36
C GLY A 2 22.44 58.66 -27.18
N PHE A 3 22.21 58.67 -28.50
CA PHE A 3 22.86 57.89 -29.58
C PHE A 3 23.21 56.39 -29.31
N SER A 4 22.50 55.37 -29.78
CA SER A 4 22.07 54.98 -31.15
C SER A 4 23.09 54.19 -31.98
N SER A 5 22.77 52.94 -32.32
CA SER A 5 22.88 52.38 -33.69
C SER A 5 22.25 50.98 -33.77
N GLN A 6 21.50 50.71 -34.84
CA GLN A 6 21.13 49.36 -35.28
C GLN A 6 21.98 49.03 -36.51
N THR A 7 22.53 47.81 -36.62
CA THR A 7 22.90 47.21 -37.91
C THR A 7 22.91 45.69 -37.83
N THR A 8 22.07 45.06 -38.66
CA THR A 8 22.24 43.71 -39.23
C THR A 8 22.24 43.86 -40.76
N PRO A 9 22.21 42.78 -41.55
CA PRO A 9 23.26 41.78 -41.81
C PRO A 9 23.78 41.90 -43.27
N LEU A 10 24.66 41.02 -43.75
CA LEU A 10 24.67 40.61 -45.19
C LEU A 10 25.52 39.34 -45.50
N TYR A 11 25.36 38.87 -46.74
CA TYR A 11 25.85 37.63 -47.37
C TYR A 11 27.29 37.71 -47.90
N CYS A 12 27.94 36.55 -48.13
CA CYS A 12 28.29 36.10 -49.50
C CYS A 12 28.79 34.62 -49.57
N PRO A 13 28.80 33.96 -50.75
CA PRO A 13 28.83 32.50 -50.85
C PRO A 13 29.97 31.94 -51.76
N SER A 14 29.80 30.69 -52.22
CA SER A 14 30.45 30.04 -53.39
C SER A 14 31.65 29.12 -53.13
N CYS A 15 31.44 27.82 -53.29
CA CYS A 15 32.31 26.93 -54.07
C CYS A 15 31.50 25.73 -54.57
N SER A 16 31.81 25.22 -55.76
CA SER A 16 30.99 24.25 -56.48
C SER A 16 31.79 23.03 -56.96
N ARG A 17 31.14 21.85 -57.02
CA ARG A 17 31.22 20.85 -58.11
C ARG A 17 30.32 19.64 -57.85
N HIS A 18 29.84 19.03 -58.94
CA HIS A 18 29.12 17.75 -58.94
C HIS A 18 30.11 16.57 -58.96
N PHE A 19 29.68 15.35 -58.57
CA PHE A 19 29.35 14.30 -59.57
C PHE A 19 28.61 13.07 -58.99
N ARG A 20 28.20 12.17 -59.90
CA ARG A 20 27.44 10.90 -59.75
C ARG A 20 28.11 9.92 -58.77
N ALA A 21 27.46 9.02 -58.02
CA ALA A 21 26.23 8.20 -58.18
C ALA A 21 26.41 6.83 -58.92
N ALA A 22 26.41 5.75 -58.13
CA ALA A 22 26.06 4.34 -58.44
C ALA A 22 25.79 3.64 -57.06
N LEU A 23 24.80 2.78 -56.77
CA LEU A 23 23.98 1.76 -57.48
C LEU A 23 24.64 0.39 -57.74
N SER A 24 24.56 -0.49 -56.75
CA SER A 24 24.21 -1.94 -56.84
C SER A 24 24.25 -2.56 -55.42
N SER A 25 23.26 -3.21 -54.78
CA SER A 25 22.04 -3.97 -55.13
C SER A 25 22.20 -5.49 -54.96
N LEU A 26 21.31 -6.11 -54.14
CA LEU A 26 20.99 -7.56 -54.10
C LEU A 26 22.11 -8.51 -53.55
N SER A 27 21.83 -9.68 -52.94
CA SER A 27 20.60 -10.20 -52.30
C SER A 27 20.84 -11.56 -51.60
N LEU A 28 19.84 -11.97 -50.78
CA LEU A 28 19.42 -13.36 -50.48
C LEU A 28 20.17 -14.24 -49.45
N LEU A 29 19.31 -14.86 -48.61
CA LEU A 29 19.43 -16.15 -47.91
C LEU A 29 20.30 -16.29 -46.64
N ALA A 30 19.88 -17.26 -45.83
CA ALA A 30 20.32 -17.62 -44.48
C ALA A 30 20.39 -19.18 -44.42
N PRO A 31 20.63 -19.87 -43.27
CA PRO A 31 20.92 -19.38 -41.91
C PRO A 31 22.09 -20.12 -41.20
N SER A 32 22.18 -19.93 -39.88
CA SER A 32 22.59 -20.92 -38.85
C SER A 32 23.93 -20.78 -38.11
N GLN A 33 23.91 -21.35 -36.90
CA GLN A 33 24.98 -21.67 -35.95
C GLN A 33 25.63 -20.52 -35.14
N SER A 34 25.91 -20.85 -33.88
CA SER A 34 26.65 -20.06 -32.89
C SER A 34 28.15 -20.38 -32.95
N PRO A 35 29.00 -19.61 -32.25
CA PRO A 35 29.52 -20.13 -30.99
C PRO A 35 29.78 -19.08 -29.89
N HIS A 36 30.06 -19.56 -28.67
CA HIS A 36 30.67 -18.76 -27.60
C HIS A 36 32.12 -18.35 -27.93
N PRO A 37 32.61 -17.25 -27.33
CA PRO A 37 34.02 -17.12 -26.96
C PRO A 37 34.23 -17.12 -25.43
N ARG A 38 35.37 -17.67 -24.98
CA ARG A 38 35.82 -17.65 -23.57
C ARG A 38 36.62 -16.38 -23.25
N ARG A 39 36.80 -16.14 -21.94
CA ARG A 39 37.65 -15.11 -21.29
C ARG A 39 38.94 -14.77 -22.05
N LYS A 40 39.32 -13.49 -22.02
CA LYS A 40 40.72 -13.06 -21.79
C LYS A 40 40.76 -11.91 -20.79
N ILE A 41 41.43 -12.16 -19.66
CA ILE A 41 41.99 -11.13 -18.78
C ILE A 41 43.46 -10.97 -19.20
N GLN A 42 43.99 -9.75 -19.16
CA GLN A 42 45.41 -9.48 -19.36
C GLN A 42 45.83 -8.37 -18.38
N SER A 43 47.05 -8.46 -17.83
CA SER A 43 47.48 -7.73 -16.63
C SER A 43 49.00 -7.50 -16.63
N ILE A 44 49.51 -6.80 -15.59
CA ILE A 44 50.94 -6.53 -15.29
C ILE A 44 51.56 -5.52 -16.31
N LEU A 45 52.37 -4.47 -16.02
CA LEU A 45 53.41 -4.14 -15.02
C LEU A 45 53.25 -2.70 -14.44
N ILE A 46 53.48 -2.44 -13.14
CA ILE A 46 54.75 -2.19 -12.40
C ILE A 46 55.48 -0.87 -12.75
N ALA A 47 55.56 0.04 -11.77
CA ALA A 47 56.76 0.83 -11.43
C ALA A 47 56.65 1.39 -9.99
N ASN A 48 57.70 1.29 -9.16
CA ASN A 48 57.71 1.79 -7.77
C ASN A 48 59.13 2.18 -7.32
N LYS A 49 59.29 3.36 -6.65
CA LYS A 49 60.50 4.09 -6.16
C LYS A 49 60.05 5.54 -5.78
N ILE A 50 60.71 6.40 -5.00
CA ILE A 50 61.97 6.45 -4.19
C ILE A 50 61.81 7.63 -3.16
N ILE A 51 62.50 7.79 -2.01
CA ILE A 51 62.95 6.87 -0.94
C ILE A 51 63.40 7.69 0.31
N ARG A 52 63.39 7.07 1.51
CA ARG A 52 64.16 7.40 2.76
C ARG A 52 63.79 8.58 3.70
N HIS A 53 63.91 8.24 5.01
CA HIS A 53 64.10 9.07 6.22
C HIS A 53 62.96 10.04 6.62
N SER A 54 62.80 10.38 7.91
CA SER A 54 63.62 10.13 9.11
C SER A 54 62.84 9.49 10.27
N ALA A 55 63.54 9.12 11.36
CA ALA A 55 62.95 8.48 12.54
C ALA A 55 63.11 9.34 13.80
N LEU A 56 62.16 9.24 14.73
CA LEU A 56 62.26 9.71 16.11
C LEU A 56 61.37 8.84 17.01
N SER A 57 61.83 8.55 18.22
CA SER A 57 61.09 7.76 19.22
C SER A 57 60.80 8.60 20.45
N PHE A 58 59.80 8.24 21.28
CA PHE A 58 59.93 8.39 22.74
C PHE A 58 58.93 7.51 23.53
N ARG A 59 59.50 6.68 24.43
CA ARG A 59 59.03 6.03 25.68
C ARG A 59 57.59 5.50 25.89
N LYS A 60 57.55 4.41 26.66
CA LYS A 60 56.41 3.83 27.40
C LYS A 60 56.15 4.61 28.71
N ASP A 61 55.02 4.36 29.36
CA ASP A 61 55.02 4.11 30.82
C ASP A 61 53.86 3.18 31.25
N TYR A 62 53.99 2.58 32.45
CA TYR A 62 53.06 1.57 33.01
C TYR A 62 52.37 2.05 34.29
N SER A 63 51.15 1.56 34.57
CA SER A 63 50.69 1.28 35.94
C SER A 63 49.56 0.24 35.97
N CYS A 64 49.30 -0.36 37.14
CA CYS A 64 48.40 -1.51 37.34
C CYS A 64 47.87 -1.55 38.79
N LEU A 65 46.62 -1.96 39.04
CA LEU A 65 46.16 -2.35 40.40
C LEU A 65 44.89 -3.25 40.47
N LYS A 66 45.13 -4.50 40.89
CA LYS A 66 44.35 -5.52 41.64
C LYS A 66 42.80 -5.50 41.80
N ARG A 67 42.23 -6.66 41.45
CA ARG A 67 41.21 -7.52 42.13
C ARG A 67 40.55 -7.10 43.47
N THR A 68 39.29 -7.53 43.65
CA THR A 68 38.78 -8.37 44.79
C THR A 68 37.49 -9.14 44.42
N SER A 69 37.06 -10.12 45.25
CA SER A 69 35.96 -11.07 44.96
C SER A 69 35.45 -11.84 46.21
N PHE A 70 34.13 -12.01 46.40
CA PHE A 70 33.40 -12.98 47.29
C PHE A 70 31.88 -12.91 46.95
N GLY A 71 30.96 -13.83 47.30
CA GLY A 71 30.97 -15.12 48.02
C GLY A 71 29.58 -15.83 47.95
N LEU A 72 29.44 -17.07 48.44
CA LEU A 72 28.26 -17.97 48.26
C LEU A 72 27.45 -18.24 49.56
N ASN A 73 26.18 -18.72 49.45
CA ASN A 73 25.43 -19.71 50.30
C ASN A 73 23.90 -19.41 50.47
N LYS A 74 22.97 -20.33 50.83
CA LYS A 74 22.75 -21.80 50.60
C LYS A 74 21.41 -22.28 51.26
N PHE A 75 20.72 -23.30 50.69
CA PHE A 75 19.64 -24.15 51.32
C PHE A 75 18.29 -23.45 51.74
N LYS A 76 17.15 -24.13 52.05
CA LYS A 76 16.81 -25.58 52.25
C LYS A 76 15.33 -25.93 51.89
N ASP A 77 14.96 -27.21 52.00
CA ASP A 77 13.77 -27.94 51.52
C ASP A 77 12.53 -27.98 52.48
N VAL A 78 11.36 -28.48 51.99
CA VAL A 78 10.40 -29.43 52.65
C VAL A 78 9.16 -29.72 51.78
N GLU A 79 8.55 -30.91 51.91
CA GLU A 79 7.41 -31.44 51.12
C GLU A 79 6.03 -31.34 51.83
N TYR A 80 4.89 -31.47 51.12
CA TYR A 80 3.93 -32.62 51.25
C TYR A 80 2.61 -32.57 50.40
N SER A 81 2.23 -33.74 49.88
CA SER A 81 0.91 -34.29 49.46
C SER A 81 -0.29 -33.46 48.92
N HIS A 82 -0.72 -33.87 47.70
CA HIS A 82 -2.08 -34.02 47.14
C HIS A 82 -3.36 -33.47 47.83
N LYS A 83 -4.22 -32.84 47.00
CA LYS A 83 -5.57 -33.37 46.64
C LYS A 83 -6.08 -32.80 45.29
N SER A 84 -7.06 -33.48 44.69
CA SER A 84 -7.46 -33.34 43.27
C SER A 84 -8.82 -32.59 43.08
N PRO A 85 -9.46 -32.57 41.89
CA PRO A 85 -9.28 -31.50 40.91
C PRO A 85 -10.58 -30.76 40.53
N VAL A 86 -10.47 -29.63 39.82
CA VAL A 86 -11.61 -28.95 39.16
C VAL A 86 -11.26 -28.65 37.70
N HIS A 87 -12.10 -29.11 36.77
CA HIS A 87 -11.95 -28.81 35.33
C HIS A 87 -12.39 -27.39 34.98
N ILE A 88 -11.58 -26.69 34.18
CA ILE A 88 -12.00 -25.51 33.41
C ILE A 88 -11.62 -25.77 31.94
N SER A 89 -12.59 -25.67 31.02
CA SER A 89 -12.40 -26.04 29.62
C SER A 89 -11.79 -24.89 28.79
N VAL A 90 -10.60 -25.11 28.22
CA VAL A 90 -9.96 -24.15 27.31
C VAL A 90 -10.60 -24.24 25.91
N LYS A 91 -11.40 -23.23 25.53
CA LYS A 91 -11.93 -23.12 24.16
C LYS A 91 -10.83 -22.68 23.19
N LYS A 92 -10.34 -23.62 22.38
CA LYS A 92 -9.41 -23.33 21.26
C LYS A 92 -10.10 -22.49 20.17
N PHE A 93 -9.69 -21.22 20.05
CA PHE A 93 -9.83 -20.44 18.81
C PHE A 93 -9.10 -21.13 17.66
N SER A 94 -9.49 -20.83 16.42
CA SER A 94 -8.93 -21.42 15.20
C SER A 94 -8.63 -20.35 14.15
N ASP A 95 -7.36 -20.25 13.80
CA ASP A 95 -6.83 -20.00 12.45
C ASP A 95 -7.25 -18.71 11.74
N MET A 96 -6.49 -17.64 11.98
CA MET A 96 -6.30 -16.55 11.01
C MET A 96 -5.05 -16.82 10.16
N SER A 97 -5.10 -16.48 8.87
CA SER A 97 -4.06 -16.79 7.89
C SER A 97 -2.80 -15.92 8.00
N TYR A 98 -1.65 -16.51 7.66
CA TYR A 98 -0.38 -15.81 7.46
C TYR A 98 -0.43 -14.82 6.28
N GLY A 99 0.44 -13.80 6.33
CA GLY A 99 0.60 -12.75 5.32
C GLY A 99 1.27 -11.54 5.95
N MET A 100 2.61 -11.45 5.86
CA MET A 100 3.44 -10.52 6.65
C MET A 100 4.53 -9.87 5.80
N LEU A 101 5.21 -8.88 6.41
CA LEU A 101 6.33 -8.04 5.93
C LEU A 101 5.89 -6.73 5.25
N GLU A 102 6.36 -5.54 5.65
CA GLU A 102 7.27 -5.18 6.76
C GLU A 102 6.54 -4.36 7.86
N GLU A 103 6.30 -4.94 9.04
CA GLU A 103 6.05 -4.15 10.27
C GLU A 103 6.31 -4.98 11.56
N ARG A 104 7.44 -5.73 11.63
CA ARG A 104 7.84 -6.43 12.87
C ARG A 104 9.30 -6.93 12.91
N ARG A 105 10.05 -6.54 13.96
CA ARG A 105 11.22 -7.19 14.62
C ARG A 105 11.78 -6.19 15.67
N CYS A 106 11.95 -6.49 16.96
CA CYS A 106 11.69 -7.73 17.71
C CYS A 106 11.05 -7.48 19.09
N GLU A 107 10.29 -8.49 19.55
CA GLU A 107 9.56 -8.63 20.83
C GLU A 107 9.56 -10.13 21.25
N GLU A 108 9.44 -10.59 22.50
CA GLU A 108 9.44 -9.96 23.84
C GLU A 108 9.72 -11.06 24.92
N GLU A 109 10.38 -10.73 26.04
CA GLU A 109 10.48 -11.61 27.24
C GLU A 109 10.72 -10.77 28.52
N LEU A 110 9.94 -10.77 29.63
CA LEU A 110 8.91 -11.64 30.27
C LEU A 110 9.41 -12.57 31.39
N GLY A 111 8.71 -12.50 32.54
CA GLY A 111 8.86 -13.35 33.73
C GLY A 111 7.77 -13.01 34.78
N PRO A 112 6.98 -13.96 35.34
CA PRO A 112 5.79 -13.65 36.17
C PRO A 112 5.90 -14.09 37.65
N LEU A 113 4.93 -13.71 38.50
CA LEU A 113 4.00 -14.63 39.22
C LEU A 113 3.08 -13.93 40.27
N HIS A 114 1.87 -14.47 40.37
CA HIS A 114 0.84 -14.43 41.45
C HIS A 114 0.29 -13.15 42.11
N PRO A 115 -1.05 -13.06 42.30
CA PRO A 115 -1.72 -12.16 43.25
C PRO A 115 -2.06 -12.84 44.59
N SER A 116 -2.40 -12.05 45.62
CA SER A 116 -3.03 -12.53 46.86
C SER A 116 -4.20 -11.63 47.28
N ASN A 117 -5.26 -12.23 47.82
CA ASN A 117 -6.49 -11.53 48.23
C ASN A 117 -6.49 -11.18 49.71
N SER A 118 -6.94 -9.95 50.03
CA SER A 118 -7.69 -9.65 51.24
C SER A 118 -8.42 -8.31 51.07
N GLN A 119 -9.58 -8.02 51.66
CA GLN A 119 -10.78 -8.77 52.05
C GLN A 119 -11.68 -7.69 52.73
N VAL A 120 -13.00 -7.90 52.74
CA VAL A 120 -13.88 -7.51 53.88
C VAL A 120 -14.21 -6.00 54.12
N LYS A 121 -15.40 -5.64 53.60
CA LYS A 121 -16.57 -5.03 54.32
C LYS A 121 -16.66 -3.51 54.66
N ILE A 122 -17.89 -3.03 54.38
CA ILE A 122 -18.82 -2.22 55.22
C ILE A 122 -18.86 -0.67 55.07
N ARG A 123 -20.09 -0.17 54.88
CA ARG A 123 -20.67 1.21 55.03
C ARG A 123 -19.86 2.37 54.39
N GLY A 124 -20.41 3.22 53.51
CA GLY A 124 -21.82 3.59 53.26
C GLY A 124 -22.09 5.00 53.78
N GLY A 125 -22.57 5.93 52.94
CA GLY A 125 -22.75 7.33 53.32
C GLY A 125 -23.39 8.18 52.22
N LEU A 126 -24.38 8.98 52.61
CA LEU A 126 -25.39 9.63 51.78
C LEU A 126 -24.92 10.60 50.68
N ALA A 127 -25.73 10.63 49.63
CA ALA A 127 -25.84 11.66 48.61
C ALA A 127 -26.04 13.10 49.13
N ARG A 128 -25.73 14.09 48.28
CA ARG A 128 -26.73 15.04 47.75
C ARG A 128 -26.26 15.76 46.48
N SER A 129 -27.23 16.24 45.71
CA SER A 129 -27.13 17.05 44.50
C SER A 129 -27.77 18.43 44.76
N PRO A 130 -27.95 19.32 43.76
CA PRO A 130 -27.05 19.81 42.70
C PRO A 130 -26.92 21.35 42.73
N THR A 131 -26.08 21.98 41.88
CA THR A 131 -26.42 23.23 41.12
C THR A 131 -25.30 23.72 40.20
N THR A 132 -25.68 24.36 39.09
CA THR A 132 -24.92 25.31 38.26
C THR A 132 -24.97 26.73 38.88
N PRO A 133 -24.12 27.74 38.51
CA PRO A 133 -23.71 28.12 37.15
C PRO A 133 -22.19 28.44 37.03
N GLY A 134 -21.79 29.22 36.00
CA GLY A 134 -20.39 29.58 35.76
C GLY A 134 -20.19 31.01 35.22
N THR A 135 -19.02 31.24 34.62
CA THR A 135 -18.52 32.50 34.01
C THR A 135 -18.11 33.62 34.98
N GLN A 136 -16.80 33.94 35.03
CA GLN A 136 -16.31 35.30 34.75
C GLN A 136 -14.79 35.35 34.49
N TYR A 137 -14.32 36.51 34.02
CA TYR A 137 -12.97 36.79 33.52
C TYR A 137 -11.96 37.12 34.64
N TRP A 138 -10.67 37.08 34.29
CA TRP A 138 -9.71 38.10 34.74
C TRP A 138 -8.82 38.58 33.58
N VAL A 139 -8.50 39.87 33.59
CA VAL A 139 -7.60 40.55 32.66
C VAL A 139 -6.61 41.39 33.48
N VAL A 140 -5.33 41.38 33.09
CA VAL A 140 -4.32 42.35 33.56
C VAL A 140 -3.48 42.78 32.35
N GLU A 141 -3.08 44.05 32.31
CA GLU A 141 -2.53 44.73 31.12
C GLU A 141 -1.14 45.34 31.36
N ARG A 142 -0.32 45.41 30.28
CA ARG A 142 0.63 46.51 29.93
C ARG A 142 1.88 46.68 30.85
N ASN A 143 2.99 47.35 30.45
CA ASN A 143 3.33 48.04 29.18
C ASN A 143 4.85 48.21 28.93
N LYS A 144 5.19 48.53 27.65
CA LYS A 144 6.36 49.24 27.06
C LYS A 144 7.05 48.44 25.93
N LEU A 145 7.06 48.84 24.65
CA LEU A 145 7.50 50.09 23.96
C LEU A 145 9.04 50.21 23.85
N SER A 146 9.65 50.63 22.72
CA SER A 146 9.13 50.94 21.37
C SER A 146 10.26 51.11 20.32
N LYS A 147 9.97 50.76 19.04
CA LYS A 147 10.66 51.11 17.74
C LYS A 147 10.20 50.07 16.69
N ILE A 148 9.84 50.36 15.43
CA ILE A 148 9.80 51.57 14.57
C ILE A 148 8.38 51.71 13.95
N LYS A 149 7.94 52.92 13.56
CA LYS A 149 6.67 53.12 12.83
C LYS A 149 6.64 54.37 11.92
N HIS A 150 7.29 54.28 10.77
CA HIS A 150 7.20 55.09 9.54
C HIS A 150 7.72 54.14 8.43
N GLU A 151 7.22 54.07 7.19
CA GLU A 151 6.15 54.78 6.46
C GLU A 151 5.02 53.76 6.10
N MET A 152 3.98 53.96 5.27
CA MET A 152 3.52 55.06 4.39
C MET A 152 2.00 55.21 4.52
N HIS A 153 1.45 56.42 4.36
CA HIS A 153 0.00 56.59 4.16
C HIS A 153 -0.34 57.89 3.41
N LEU A 154 -0.53 57.79 2.09
CA LEU A 154 -0.97 58.81 1.11
C LEU A 154 -1.12 58.03 -0.24
N GLN A 155 -2.16 58.15 -1.08
CA GLN A 155 -3.36 59.02 -1.08
C GLN A 155 -4.64 58.22 -1.40
N ASN A 156 -5.78 58.69 -0.89
CA ASN A 156 -7.11 58.34 -1.40
C ASN A 156 -7.45 59.15 -2.66
N LYS A 157 -8.29 58.59 -3.54
CA LYS A 157 -9.32 59.37 -4.27
C LYS A 157 -10.56 58.53 -4.60
N PHE A 158 -11.72 59.17 -4.50
CA PHE A 158 -13.07 58.61 -4.69
C PHE A 158 -13.46 58.60 -6.21
N ARG A 159 -14.66 58.23 -6.71
CA ARG A 159 -16.02 58.04 -6.12
C ARG A 159 -16.97 57.29 -7.09
N VAL A 160 -17.90 56.49 -6.55
CA VAL A 160 -19.35 56.31 -6.91
C VAL A 160 -19.85 55.94 -8.35
N VAL A 161 -20.83 55.02 -8.33
CA VAL A 161 -21.85 54.54 -9.32
C VAL A 161 -22.79 55.65 -9.92
N PRO A 162 -23.82 55.43 -10.81
CA PRO A 162 -24.44 54.17 -11.31
C PRO A 162 -24.83 54.13 -12.84
N ASN A 163 -25.62 53.09 -13.19
CA ASN A 163 -26.69 53.02 -14.22
C ASN A 163 -26.40 52.60 -15.68
N ALA A 164 -27.49 52.17 -16.33
CA ALA A 164 -27.55 51.46 -17.61
C ALA A 164 -28.29 52.26 -18.70
N VAL A 165 -28.30 51.77 -19.95
CA VAL A 165 -29.34 52.05 -20.96
C VAL A 165 -29.36 50.97 -22.07
N THR A 166 -30.47 50.88 -22.80
CA THR A 166 -30.82 49.87 -23.82
C THR A 166 -30.71 50.36 -25.27
N SER A 167 -30.29 49.49 -26.20
CA SER A 167 -30.66 49.52 -27.65
C SER A 167 -30.11 48.25 -28.32
N THR A 168 -30.87 47.28 -28.86
CA THR A 168 -31.78 47.27 -30.04
C THR A 168 -31.08 47.36 -31.40
N GLY A 169 -31.23 46.30 -32.22
CA GLY A 169 -30.84 46.23 -33.62
C GLY A 169 -29.98 44.99 -33.95
N GLN A 170 -30.17 44.27 -35.06
CA GLN A 170 -31.32 44.22 -35.97
C GLN A 170 -31.27 42.90 -36.76
N GLU A 171 -32.41 42.41 -37.29
CA GLU A 171 -32.44 41.21 -38.15
C GLU A 171 -31.88 41.50 -39.55
N GLN A 172 -31.23 40.51 -40.17
CA GLN A 172 -31.35 40.25 -41.61
C GLN A 172 -30.90 38.83 -41.98
N ALA A 173 -31.63 38.18 -42.88
CA ALA A 173 -31.34 36.83 -43.39
C ALA A 173 -31.75 36.67 -44.86
N VAL A 174 -30.77 36.34 -45.72
CA VAL A 174 -30.89 35.94 -47.14
C VAL A 174 -29.66 35.04 -47.39
N SER A 175 -29.65 33.76 -47.78
CA SER A 175 -30.43 32.85 -48.66
C SER A 175 -29.78 32.58 -50.03
N SER A 176 -29.87 31.32 -50.50
CA SER A 176 -29.56 30.83 -51.87
C SER A 176 -28.06 30.78 -52.31
N ASN A 177 -27.62 29.98 -53.30
CA ASN A 177 -28.11 28.69 -53.84
C ASN A 177 -27.06 27.92 -54.69
N VAL A 178 -27.09 26.58 -54.59
CA VAL A 178 -26.77 25.49 -55.57
C VAL A 178 -25.84 25.72 -56.79
N LYS A 179 -24.79 24.87 -56.93
CA LYS A 179 -24.34 24.04 -58.11
C LYS A 179 -22.82 23.71 -58.00
N HIS A 180 -22.32 22.46 -58.10
CA HIS A 180 -22.27 21.49 -59.22
C HIS A 180 -21.32 21.89 -60.38
N THR A 181 -20.35 21.06 -60.85
CA THR A 181 -19.78 19.78 -60.33
C THR A 181 -18.24 19.70 -60.68
N HIS A 182 -17.51 18.71 -61.26
CA HIS A 182 -17.69 17.34 -61.84
C HIS A 182 -16.30 16.63 -61.96
N VAL A 183 -16.22 15.28 -61.77
CA VAL A 183 -15.42 14.29 -62.58
C VAL A 183 -13.87 14.26 -62.41
N GLN A 184 -13.10 13.13 -62.43
CA GLN A 184 -13.28 11.75 -62.99
C GLN A 184 -12.47 10.61 -62.26
N GLN A 185 -13.05 9.39 -62.15
CA GLN A 185 -12.45 8.01 -62.26
C GLN A 185 -11.31 7.46 -61.34
N ASP A 186 -11.16 6.14 -61.06
CA ASP A 186 -12.05 4.94 -61.18
C ASP A 186 -11.52 3.68 -60.40
N LEU A 187 -12.35 2.62 -60.30
CA LEU A 187 -12.08 1.19 -59.93
C LEU A 187 -11.59 0.85 -58.48
N GLY A 188 -12.03 -0.24 -57.81
CA GLY A 188 -13.06 -1.25 -58.12
C GLY A 188 -13.22 -2.33 -57.01
N GLU A 189 -14.35 -3.08 -56.98
CA GLU A 189 -14.64 -4.19 -56.02
C GLU A 189 -14.32 -5.60 -56.60
N PRO A 190 -14.48 -6.70 -55.82
CA PRO A 190 -15.63 -7.59 -56.11
C PRO A 190 -16.25 -8.43 -54.95
N ALA A 191 -17.59 -8.42 -54.92
CA ALA A 191 -18.54 -9.57 -54.90
C ALA A 191 -18.66 -10.61 -53.74
N LEU A 192 -19.92 -11.06 -53.55
CA LEU A 192 -20.40 -12.17 -52.70
C LEU A 192 -20.77 -13.42 -53.53
N PRO A 193 -20.88 -14.62 -52.90
CA PRO A 193 -21.72 -15.74 -53.36
C PRO A 193 -22.95 -15.97 -52.46
N ALA A 194 -23.93 -16.75 -52.92
CA ALA A 194 -25.24 -16.97 -52.26
C ALA A 194 -25.76 -18.44 -52.39
N VAL A 195 -27.07 -18.67 -52.16
CA VAL A 195 -27.85 -19.95 -52.29
C VAL A 195 -27.74 -20.85 -51.04
N LYS A 196 -28.82 -21.39 -50.42
CA LYS A 196 -29.94 -22.21 -50.97
C LYS A 196 -31.25 -22.13 -50.15
N HIS A 197 -32.35 -22.63 -50.71
CA HIS A 197 -33.73 -22.56 -50.14
C HIS A 197 -34.08 -23.68 -49.14
N SER A 198 -35.09 -23.41 -48.30
CA SER A 198 -36.22 -24.33 -48.07
C SER A 198 -37.55 -23.55 -47.98
N LYS A 199 -38.70 -24.23 -48.15
CA LYS A 199 -40.05 -23.63 -48.16
C LYS A 199 -40.90 -24.26 -47.06
N LEU A 200 -41.81 -23.47 -46.47
CA LEU A 200 -43.09 -23.98 -45.97
C LEU A 200 -44.18 -22.91 -46.15
N LYS A 201 -45.40 -23.34 -46.50
CA LYS A 201 -46.56 -22.47 -46.74
C LYS A 201 -47.54 -22.57 -45.57
N ASN A 202 -48.23 -21.46 -45.29
CA ASN A 202 -49.70 -21.31 -45.21
C ASN A 202 -49.97 -19.85 -44.77
N SER A 203 -50.66 -18.98 -45.52
CA SER A 203 -52.10 -18.93 -45.79
C SER A 203 -52.94 -18.76 -44.51
N LYS A 204 -53.88 -17.81 -44.40
CA LYS A 204 -54.56 -17.00 -45.44
C LYS A 204 -55.34 -15.85 -44.76
N GLU A 205 -55.44 -14.67 -45.42
CA GLU A 205 -56.57 -13.70 -45.30
C GLU A 205 -56.81 -12.99 -43.93
N LEU A 206 -57.49 -11.84 -43.80
CA LEU A 206 -58.16 -10.92 -44.76
C LEU A 206 -57.98 -9.43 -44.35
N LEU A 207 -58.39 -8.49 -45.23
CA LEU A 207 -58.49 -7.02 -45.06
C LEU A 207 -59.61 -6.58 -44.09
N ASP A 208 -59.79 -5.30 -43.67
CA ASP A 208 -59.03 -4.05 -43.91
C ASP A 208 -58.56 -3.42 -42.54
N THR A 209 -58.79 -2.19 -42.05
CA THR A 209 -59.51 -0.97 -42.50
C THR A 209 -58.87 0.33 -41.94
N LYS A 210 -59.07 1.44 -42.66
CA LYS A 210 -58.81 2.85 -42.27
C LYS A 210 -59.50 3.21 -40.93
N ARG A 211 -58.96 4.01 -39.99
CA ARG A 211 -58.20 5.29 -40.02
C ARG A 211 -59.05 6.53 -40.36
N VAL A 212 -59.45 7.29 -39.32
CA VAL A 212 -59.84 8.72 -39.35
C VAL A 212 -59.37 9.37 -38.03
N ASP A 213 -59.05 10.66 -38.07
CA ASP A 213 -58.35 11.39 -37.00
C ASP A 213 -59.24 12.13 -35.98
N ALA A 214 -58.54 12.68 -34.98
CA ALA A 214 -58.93 13.54 -33.84
C ALA A 214 -59.72 14.84 -34.17
N PRO A 215 -59.89 15.82 -33.23
CA PRO A 215 -59.77 15.81 -31.76
C PRO A 215 -61.02 16.42 -31.04
N LEU A 216 -61.08 16.35 -29.69
CA LEU A 216 -62.00 17.20 -28.91
C LEU A 216 -61.43 17.55 -27.52
N LYS A 217 -61.48 18.85 -27.17
CA LYS A 217 -61.07 19.37 -25.85
C LYS A 217 -62.25 19.36 -24.89
N VAL A 218 -62.14 18.70 -23.75
CA VAL A 218 -62.97 18.99 -22.55
C VAL A 218 -62.13 18.90 -21.28
N SER A 219 -62.28 19.91 -20.44
CA SER A 219 -62.00 19.90 -19.00
C SER A 219 -63.19 20.60 -18.35
N PRO A 220 -63.74 20.11 -17.22
CA PRO A 220 -62.98 20.09 -15.98
C PRO A 220 -63.20 18.85 -15.08
N SER A 221 -62.69 18.96 -13.86
CA SER A 221 -62.80 18.05 -12.71
C SER A 221 -64.15 17.36 -12.46
N LYS A 222 -64.08 16.18 -11.82
CA LYS A 222 -65.16 15.30 -11.31
C LYS A 222 -65.84 14.38 -12.34
N ILE A 223 -65.17 13.26 -12.65
CA ILE A 223 -65.72 11.88 -12.65
C ILE A 223 -64.51 10.95 -12.44
N LEU A 224 -64.45 10.29 -11.27
CA LEU A 224 -63.65 9.08 -10.94
C LEU A 224 -63.69 8.81 -9.42
N LYS A 225 -64.90 8.57 -8.91
CA LYS A 225 -65.11 7.54 -7.88
C LYS A 225 -65.89 6.41 -8.55
N GLU A 226 -65.85 5.21 -7.96
CA GLU A 226 -66.59 4.02 -8.41
C GLU A 226 -66.16 3.43 -9.76
N LYS A 227 -64.91 2.91 -9.84
CA LYS A 227 -64.62 1.58 -10.42
C LYS A 227 -63.19 1.06 -10.16
N VAL A 228 -62.81 1.01 -8.89
CA VAL A 228 -61.74 0.11 -8.40
C VAL A 228 -62.27 -0.53 -7.11
N ASP A 229 -62.68 -1.80 -7.18
CA ASP A 229 -63.08 -2.58 -6.01
C ASP A 229 -62.79 -4.07 -6.27
N ARG A 230 -62.05 -4.71 -5.35
CA ARG A 230 -61.90 -6.17 -5.16
C ARG A 230 -61.24 -7.04 -6.24
N VAL A 231 -59.98 -6.73 -6.58
CA VAL A 231 -58.93 -7.77 -6.62
C VAL A 231 -57.67 -7.19 -5.96
N GLU A 232 -56.76 -8.04 -5.46
CA GLU A 232 -55.43 -7.66 -4.93
C GLU A 232 -55.37 -6.81 -3.65
N ASP A 233 -56.00 -7.25 -2.55
CA ASP A 233 -55.59 -6.79 -1.20
C ASP A 233 -55.72 -7.86 -0.09
N LYS A 234 -55.51 -9.13 -0.46
CA LYS A 234 -55.39 -10.27 0.49
C LYS A 234 -54.15 -11.15 0.24
N CYS A 235 -53.34 -10.86 -0.77
CA CYS A 235 -52.30 -11.78 -1.23
C CYS A 235 -51.02 -11.71 -0.39
N ASN A 236 -50.66 -10.56 0.19
CA ASN A 236 -49.31 -10.33 0.70
C ASN A 236 -48.99 -11.13 1.98
N LEU A 237 -49.89 -11.14 2.97
CA LEU A 237 -49.72 -11.94 4.20
C LEU A 237 -49.73 -13.46 3.91
N GLU A 238 -50.57 -13.93 3.00
CA GLU A 238 -50.54 -15.32 2.55
C GLU A 238 -49.29 -15.65 1.73
N THR A 239 -48.75 -14.71 0.95
CA THR A 239 -47.55 -14.92 0.13
C THR A 239 -46.30 -15.02 1.00
N ILE A 240 -46.18 -14.20 2.06
CA ILE A 240 -45.13 -14.35 3.08
C ILE A 240 -45.24 -15.74 3.73
N ALA A 241 -46.43 -16.14 4.19
CA ALA A 241 -46.64 -17.45 4.79
C ALA A 241 -46.39 -18.63 3.81
N LYS A 242 -46.69 -18.47 2.51
CA LYS A 242 -46.42 -19.47 1.46
C LYS A 242 -44.94 -19.58 1.10
N TYR A 243 -44.19 -18.48 1.13
CA TYR A 243 -42.72 -18.52 1.01
C TYR A 243 -42.07 -19.21 2.23
N GLU A 244 -42.54 -18.93 3.45
CA GLU A 244 -42.08 -19.66 4.64
C GLU A 244 -42.48 -21.15 4.61
N ALA A 245 -43.67 -21.47 4.08
CA ALA A 245 -44.12 -22.86 3.92
C ALA A 245 -43.26 -23.64 2.90
N ASN A 246 -42.97 -23.06 1.72
CA ASN A 246 -42.15 -23.72 0.70
C ASN A 246 -40.67 -23.84 1.08
N ALA A 247 -40.16 -23.02 2.01
CA ALA A 247 -38.83 -23.18 2.60
C ALA A 247 -38.67 -24.42 3.53
N THR A 248 -39.74 -25.21 3.75
CA THR A 248 -39.76 -26.28 4.75
C THR A 248 -38.96 -27.54 4.37
N SER A 249 -38.46 -27.66 3.14
CA SER A 249 -37.64 -28.81 2.70
C SER A 249 -36.17 -28.79 3.17
N VAL A 250 -35.63 -27.65 3.62
CA VAL A 250 -34.20 -27.51 4.02
C VAL A 250 -34.03 -26.87 5.41
N LYS A 251 -34.70 -27.42 6.43
CA LYS A 251 -34.49 -27.06 7.84
C LYS A 251 -33.15 -27.57 8.41
N LYS A 252 -32.03 -27.04 7.91
CA LYS A 252 -30.74 -27.07 8.64
C LYS A 252 -30.86 -26.21 9.90
N ALA A 253 -30.25 -26.66 11.01
CA ALA A 253 -30.32 -25.96 12.29
C ALA A 253 -29.70 -24.55 12.21
N ARG A 254 -30.55 -23.52 12.38
CA ARG A 254 -30.16 -22.11 12.57
C ARG A 254 -30.39 -21.73 14.04
N SER A 255 -29.62 -20.79 14.59
CA SER A 255 -29.76 -20.42 16.00
C SER A 255 -31.01 -19.56 16.26
N SER A 256 -31.56 -19.61 17.49
CA SER A 256 -32.68 -18.75 17.90
C SER A 256 -32.35 -17.26 17.75
N GLU A 257 -31.09 -16.89 17.96
CA GLU A 257 -30.57 -15.52 17.79
C GLU A 257 -30.52 -15.11 16.31
N GLN A 258 -30.04 -15.99 15.42
CA GLN A 258 -30.03 -15.77 13.97
C GLN A 258 -31.46 -15.58 13.42
N LEU A 259 -32.44 -16.33 13.93
CA LEU A 259 -33.85 -16.15 13.57
C LEU A 259 -34.40 -14.78 14.02
N LYS A 260 -34.09 -14.34 15.25
CA LYS A 260 -34.50 -13.01 15.75
C LYS A 260 -33.88 -11.86 14.96
N LEU A 261 -32.59 -11.96 14.62
CA LEU A 261 -31.89 -10.97 13.80
C LEU A 261 -32.52 -10.89 12.39
N ARG A 262 -32.85 -12.02 11.78
CA ARG A 262 -33.51 -12.08 10.48
C ARG A 262 -34.94 -11.53 10.51
N GLY A 263 -35.71 -11.78 11.56
CA GLY A 263 -37.03 -11.16 11.74
C GLY A 263 -36.97 -9.63 11.75
N ARG A 264 -36.01 -9.06 12.49
CA ARG A 264 -35.75 -7.60 12.52
C ARG A 264 -35.16 -7.04 11.21
N LEU A 265 -34.57 -7.88 10.38
CA LEU A 265 -34.10 -7.51 9.04
C LEU A 265 -35.25 -7.52 8.03
N CYS A 266 -36.11 -8.54 8.06
CA CYS A 266 -37.27 -8.61 7.17
C CYS A 266 -38.30 -7.50 7.43
N SER A 267 -38.37 -6.92 8.64
CA SER A 267 -39.34 -5.85 8.94
C SER A 267 -39.13 -4.53 8.20
N ILE A 268 -37.98 -4.31 7.53
CA ILE A 268 -37.81 -3.15 6.64
C ILE A 268 -38.35 -3.39 5.22
N TYR A 269 -38.78 -4.59 4.86
CA TYR A 269 -39.19 -4.96 3.49
C TYR A 269 -40.34 -4.10 2.95
N GLU A 270 -41.28 -3.71 3.83
CA GLU A 270 -42.40 -2.84 3.47
C GLU A 270 -41.94 -1.44 3.00
N ASP A 271 -40.80 -0.94 3.48
CA ASP A 271 -40.22 0.36 3.08
C ASP A 271 -39.55 0.30 1.66
N ILE A 272 -39.48 -0.88 1.02
CA ILE A 272 -38.68 -1.15 -0.19
C ILE A 272 -39.55 -1.29 -1.45
N LEU A 273 -39.16 -0.60 -2.52
CA LEU A 273 -39.62 -0.84 -3.88
C LEU A 273 -38.67 -1.83 -4.58
N VAL A 274 -39.18 -3.02 -4.90
CA VAL A 274 -38.47 -4.04 -5.68
C VAL A 274 -38.66 -3.80 -7.17
N VAL A 275 -37.58 -3.44 -7.86
CA VAL A 275 -37.57 -3.10 -9.29
C VAL A 275 -37.05 -4.31 -10.07
N ASN A 276 -37.98 -5.07 -10.64
CA ASN A 276 -37.73 -6.37 -11.28
C ASN A 276 -38.07 -6.42 -12.78
N ASN A 277 -38.33 -5.27 -13.40
CA ASN A 277 -38.72 -5.18 -14.80
C ASN A 277 -38.34 -3.83 -15.42
N ILE A 278 -38.27 -3.80 -16.75
CA ILE A 278 -37.76 -2.67 -17.53
C ILE A 278 -38.66 -1.43 -17.49
N SER A 279 -39.98 -1.57 -17.33
CA SER A 279 -40.89 -0.41 -17.26
C SER A 279 -40.72 0.34 -15.94
N LEU A 280 -40.82 -0.39 -14.83
CA LEU A 280 -40.64 0.17 -13.50
C LEU A 280 -39.24 0.76 -13.31
N ALA A 281 -38.20 0.13 -13.86
CA ALA A 281 -36.85 0.68 -13.88
C ALA A 281 -36.75 2.03 -14.61
N LYS A 282 -37.44 2.20 -15.74
CA LYS A 282 -37.48 3.45 -16.49
C LYS A 282 -38.22 4.55 -15.72
N GLU A 283 -39.28 4.21 -15.01
CA GLU A 283 -40.06 5.13 -14.17
C GLU A 283 -39.24 5.59 -12.95
N VAL A 284 -38.66 4.64 -12.21
CA VAL A 284 -37.82 4.92 -11.03
C VAL A 284 -36.56 5.71 -11.39
N ALA A 285 -35.87 5.35 -12.48
CA ALA A 285 -34.71 6.12 -12.96
C ALA A 285 -35.08 7.58 -13.29
N LYS A 286 -36.24 7.81 -13.92
CA LYS A 286 -36.75 9.17 -14.17
C LYS A 286 -37.10 9.93 -12.88
N MET A 287 -37.65 9.26 -11.87
CA MET A 287 -37.91 9.87 -10.56
C MET A 287 -36.61 10.27 -9.86
N LEU A 288 -35.54 9.47 -9.99
CA LEU A 288 -34.21 9.83 -9.50
C LEU A 288 -33.61 11.02 -10.26
N THR A 289 -33.65 11.03 -11.61
CA THR A 289 -32.98 12.08 -12.40
C THR A 289 -33.73 13.42 -12.49
N VAL A 290 -35.06 13.41 -12.27
CA VAL A 290 -35.93 14.59 -12.35
C VAL A 290 -36.44 15.01 -10.97
N ASN A 291 -37.24 14.18 -10.29
CA ASN A 291 -37.93 14.57 -9.06
C ASN A 291 -36.96 14.73 -7.88
N TYR A 292 -36.10 13.74 -7.68
CA TYR A 292 -35.23 13.61 -6.50
C TYR A 292 -33.79 14.04 -6.73
N ARG A 293 -33.49 14.60 -7.91
CA ARG A 293 -32.18 15.10 -8.37
C ARG A 293 -31.42 15.98 -7.37
N HIS A 294 -32.14 16.65 -6.48
CA HIS A 294 -31.63 17.60 -5.49
C HIS A 294 -31.20 16.95 -4.16
N LEU A 295 -31.62 15.70 -3.92
CA LEU A 295 -31.30 14.93 -2.72
C LEU A 295 -29.88 14.36 -2.79
N ILE A 296 -29.53 13.56 -1.78
CA ILE A 296 -28.27 12.81 -1.71
C ILE A 296 -28.65 11.33 -1.66
N HIS A 297 -28.14 10.56 -2.62
CA HIS A 297 -28.48 9.15 -2.77
C HIS A 297 -27.33 8.30 -2.24
N ALA A 298 -27.58 7.47 -1.24
CA ALA A 298 -26.66 6.39 -0.91
C ALA A 298 -26.87 5.24 -1.91
N CYS A 299 -25.77 4.71 -2.43
CA CYS A 299 -25.75 3.64 -3.42
C CYS A 299 -24.81 2.51 -2.98
N ASP A 300 -25.15 1.28 -3.32
CA ASP A 300 -24.42 0.06 -2.94
C ASP A 300 -24.67 -1.04 -4.00
N THR A 301 -23.64 -1.82 -4.35
CA THR A 301 -23.71 -2.87 -5.38
C THR A 301 -23.34 -4.27 -4.85
N GLU A 302 -24.19 -5.26 -5.11
CA GLU A 302 -23.93 -6.66 -4.81
C GLU A 302 -23.38 -7.37 -6.07
N VAL A 303 -22.25 -8.06 -5.92
CA VAL A 303 -21.44 -8.53 -7.06
C VAL A 303 -21.09 -10.02 -6.92
N ALA A 304 -21.41 -10.80 -7.95
CA ALA A 304 -21.06 -12.20 -8.08
C ALA A 304 -19.83 -12.41 -8.98
N LYS A 305 -19.34 -13.66 -9.07
CA LYS A 305 -18.26 -14.10 -9.97
C LYS A 305 -16.95 -13.29 -9.84
N ILE A 306 -16.56 -12.96 -8.61
CA ILE A 306 -15.26 -12.35 -8.29
C ILE A 306 -14.75 -12.86 -6.92
N ASP A 307 -13.50 -13.32 -6.84
CA ASP A 307 -12.78 -13.47 -5.56
C ASP A 307 -12.08 -12.16 -5.22
N VAL A 308 -12.77 -11.30 -4.47
CA VAL A 308 -12.28 -9.99 -3.98
C VAL A 308 -11.01 -10.08 -3.10
N LYS A 309 -10.44 -11.28 -2.86
CA LYS A 309 -9.10 -11.43 -2.27
C LYS A 309 -7.99 -11.50 -3.31
N GLN A 310 -8.25 -12.10 -4.47
CA GLN A 310 -7.26 -12.32 -5.54
C GLN A 310 -7.45 -11.37 -6.71
N GLU A 311 -8.69 -11.03 -7.03
CA GLU A 311 -9.05 -10.29 -8.24
C GLU A 311 -9.19 -8.78 -8.00
N THR A 312 -8.99 -8.02 -9.08
CA THR A 312 -9.26 -6.58 -9.14
C THR A 312 -10.69 -6.34 -9.65
N PRO A 313 -11.48 -5.40 -9.11
CA PRO A 313 -12.83 -5.13 -9.61
C PRO A 313 -12.84 -4.47 -11.00
N VAL A 314 -11.70 -3.98 -11.49
CA VAL A 314 -11.56 -3.52 -12.88
C VAL A 314 -11.71 -4.74 -13.80
N ASP A 315 -12.65 -4.66 -14.74
CA ASP A 315 -13.02 -5.70 -15.71
C ASP A 315 -13.54 -7.06 -15.17
N HIS A 316 -13.56 -7.30 -13.86
CA HIS A 316 -14.04 -8.53 -13.22
C HIS A 316 -15.32 -8.32 -12.38
N GLY A 317 -16.07 -9.40 -12.16
CA GLY A 317 -17.31 -9.41 -11.38
C GLY A 317 -18.55 -8.98 -12.18
N GLU A 318 -19.71 -9.49 -11.77
CA GLU A 318 -21.01 -9.18 -12.36
C GLU A 318 -21.97 -8.67 -11.27
N ILE A 319 -22.59 -7.50 -11.48
CA ILE A 319 -23.61 -6.94 -10.58
C ILE A 319 -24.88 -7.81 -10.66
N ILE A 320 -25.33 -8.32 -9.51
CA ILE A 320 -26.56 -9.13 -9.40
C ILE A 320 -27.76 -8.32 -8.89
N CYS A 321 -27.49 -7.31 -8.05
CA CYS A 321 -28.44 -6.28 -7.69
C CYS A 321 -27.71 -5.03 -7.20
N PHE A 322 -28.44 -3.93 -7.08
CA PHE A 322 -27.95 -2.73 -6.40
C PHE A 322 -29.10 -2.07 -5.63
N SER A 323 -28.75 -1.37 -4.56
CA SER A 323 -29.71 -0.62 -3.75
C SER A 323 -29.46 0.89 -3.82
N ILE A 324 -30.53 1.66 -3.73
CA ILE A 324 -30.49 3.13 -3.67
C ILE A 324 -31.40 3.59 -2.54
N TYR A 325 -30.86 4.40 -1.63
CA TYR A 325 -31.63 5.08 -0.58
C TYR A 325 -31.46 6.59 -0.69
N SER A 326 -32.58 7.31 -0.79
CA SER A 326 -32.60 8.76 -1.04
C SER A 326 -33.01 9.59 0.19
N GLY A 327 -33.09 8.96 1.37
CA GLY A 327 -33.67 9.57 2.57
C GLY A 327 -35.20 9.46 2.64
N PRO A 328 -35.81 9.81 3.78
CA PRO A 328 -37.26 9.68 4.00
C PRO A 328 -38.12 10.69 3.21
N GLU A 329 -37.49 11.66 2.54
CA GLU A 329 -38.17 12.69 1.72
C GLU A 329 -38.52 12.19 0.31
N ALA A 330 -38.05 11.00 -0.09
CA ALA A 330 -38.36 10.36 -1.36
C ALA A 330 -39.46 9.30 -1.22
N ASP A 331 -40.41 9.29 -2.16
CA ASP A 331 -41.41 8.24 -2.32
C ASP A 331 -41.41 7.75 -3.78
N PHE A 332 -41.00 6.49 -3.99
CA PHE A 332 -41.02 5.83 -5.29
C PHE A 332 -42.35 5.09 -5.55
N GLY A 333 -43.32 5.20 -4.64
CA GLY A 333 -44.68 4.68 -4.74
C GLY A 333 -45.12 4.01 -3.44
N GLY A 334 -46.15 4.56 -2.79
CA GLY A 334 -46.75 3.95 -1.59
C GLY A 334 -45.98 4.20 -0.29
N GLY A 335 -45.24 5.31 -0.19
CA GLY A 335 -44.39 5.65 0.95
C GLY A 335 -43.03 4.95 0.95
N LYS A 336 -42.60 4.39 -0.18
CA LYS A 336 -41.38 3.57 -0.30
C LYS A 336 -40.18 4.44 -0.66
N SER A 337 -39.27 4.63 0.29
CA SER A 337 -38.07 5.50 0.17
C SER A 337 -36.80 4.75 -0.25
N CYS A 338 -36.84 3.42 -0.25
CA CYS A 338 -35.73 2.54 -0.64
C CYS A 338 -36.02 1.86 -1.98
N ILE A 339 -35.03 1.79 -2.86
CA ILE A 339 -35.08 1.03 -4.11
C ILE A 339 -34.13 -0.17 -4.00
N TRP A 340 -34.55 -1.33 -4.48
CA TRP A 340 -33.68 -2.46 -4.78
C TRP A 340 -33.95 -2.96 -6.19
N VAL A 341 -32.90 -3.07 -7.02
CA VAL A 341 -33.04 -3.41 -8.44
C VAL A 341 -32.46 -4.80 -8.72
N ASP A 342 -33.30 -5.68 -9.26
CA ASP A 342 -32.91 -7.05 -9.63
C ASP A 342 -32.24 -7.06 -11.01
N VAL A 343 -30.91 -7.09 -11.04
CA VAL A 343 -30.16 -7.21 -12.29
C VAL A 343 -30.09 -8.68 -12.74
N LEU A 344 -29.94 -9.61 -11.78
CA LEU A 344 -29.74 -11.05 -12.02
C LEU A 344 -30.93 -11.70 -12.74
N ASP A 345 -32.16 -11.48 -12.25
CA ASP A 345 -33.37 -12.12 -12.77
C ASP A 345 -34.39 -11.11 -13.35
N GLY A 346 -34.23 -9.80 -13.11
CA GLY A 346 -35.17 -8.75 -13.54
C GLY A 346 -34.95 -8.16 -14.95
N GLY A 347 -33.97 -8.66 -15.70
CA GLY A 347 -33.69 -8.21 -17.07
C GLY A 347 -32.22 -7.96 -17.43
N GLY A 348 -31.28 -8.37 -16.58
CA GLY A 348 -29.84 -8.35 -16.91
C GLY A 348 -29.32 -6.94 -17.20
N LYS A 349 -28.48 -6.83 -18.23
CA LYS A 349 -27.93 -5.53 -18.64
C LYS A 349 -29.00 -4.53 -19.06
N GLU A 350 -30.17 -4.95 -19.56
CA GLU A 350 -31.20 -4.02 -20.04
C GLU A 350 -31.90 -3.22 -18.93
N ILE A 351 -32.10 -3.82 -17.76
CA ILE A 351 -32.68 -3.10 -16.61
C ILE A 351 -31.64 -2.12 -16.02
N PHE A 352 -30.38 -2.54 -15.92
CA PHE A 352 -29.28 -1.70 -15.46
C PHE A 352 -29.02 -0.51 -16.39
N ASN A 353 -29.12 -0.72 -17.71
CA ASN A 353 -29.03 0.34 -18.72
C ASN A 353 -30.03 1.49 -18.52
N LYS A 354 -31.14 1.31 -17.78
CA LYS A 354 -32.10 2.40 -17.52
C LYS A 354 -31.59 3.40 -16.47
N PHE A 355 -30.64 3.01 -15.63
CA PHE A 355 -30.04 3.86 -14.59
C PHE A 355 -28.74 4.55 -15.07
N ALA A 356 -28.33 4.37 -16.32
CA ALA A 356 -27.11 4.97 -16.88
C ALA A 356 -27.08 6.50 -16.71
N GLU A 357 -28.18 7.19 -17.01
CA GLU A 357 -28.34 8.65 -16.82
C GLU A 357 -28.11 9.04 -15.35
N PHE A 358 -28.71 8.33 -14.40
CA PHE A 358 -28.52 8.57 -12.98
C PHE A 358 -27.05 8.44 -12.55
N PHE A 359 -26.36 7.37 -12.94
CA PHE A 359 -24.95 7.18 -12.56
C PHE A 359 -24.00 8.16 -13.26
N GLN A 360 -24.28 8.53 -14.51
CA GLN A 360 -23.44 9.43 -15.31
C GLN A 360 -23.66 10.94 -15.01
N ASP A 361 -24.78 11.32 -14.39
CA ASP A 361 -25.06 12.72 -14.07
C ASP A 361 -24.17 13.26 -12.94
N SER A 362 -23.30 14.21 -13.26
CA SER A 362 -22.35 14.80 -12.31
C SER A 362 -22.99 15.74 -11.27
N SER A 363 -24.23 16.17 -11.47
CA SER A 363 -24.95 17.05 -10.53
C SER A 363 -25.76 16.28 -9.47
N ILE A 364 -26.15 15.04 -9.78
CA ILE A 364 -26.78 14.13 -8.82
C ILE A 364 -25.71 13.59 -7.86
N LYS A 365 -25.91 13.81 -6.56
CA LYS A 365 -24.93 13.48 -5.50
C LYS A 365 -25.08 12.05 -5.02
N LYS A 366 -24.04 11.23 -5.20
CA LYS A 366 -23.99 9.85 -4.69
C LYS A 366 -23.02 9.71 -3.52
N VAL A 367 -23.43 8.95 -2.52
CA VAL A 367 -22.65 8.62 -1.32
C VAL A 367 -22.49 7.11 -1.22
N TRP A 368 -21.29 6.68 -0.82
CA TRP A 368 -20.88 5.28 -0.88
C TRP A 368 -20.16 4.85 0.41
N HIS A 369 -19.86 3.56 0.49
CA HIS A 369 -18.93 3.00 1.49
C HIS A 369 -17.92 2.13 0.76
N ASN A 370 -16.70 2.64 0.53
CA ASN A 370 -15.68 2.06 -0.38
C ASN A 370 -16.02 2.21 -1.89
N TYR A 371 -16.28 3.46 -2.32
CA TYR A 371 -16.67 3.89 -3.67
C TYR A 371 -15.84 3.26 -4.81
N SER A 372 -14.54 3.01 -4.58
CA SER A 372 -13.65 2.34 -5.53
C SER A 372 -14.29 1.08 -6.11
N PHE A 373 -14.80 0.19 -5.26
CA PHE A 373 -15.30 -1.11 -5.70
C PHE A 373 -16.55 -0.97 -6.58
N ASP A 374 -17.58 -0.25 -6.09
CA ASP A 374 -18.81 0.02 -6.83
C ASP A 374 -18.52 0.73 -8.16
N CYS A 375 -17.63 1.72 -8.15
CA CYS A 375 -17.31 2.50 -9.34
C CYS A 375 -16.70 1.63 -10.45
N HIS A 376 -15.76 0.75 -10.13
CA HIS A 376 -15.16 -0.16 -11.10
C HIS A 376 -16.17 -1.18 -11.64
N VAL A 377 -16.96 -1.84 -10.77
CA VAL A 377 -17.93 -2.84 -11.25
C VAL A 377 -19.07 -2.23 -12.06
N ILE A 378 -19.44 -0.97 -11.81
CA ILE A 378 -20.37 -0.21 -12.67
C ILE A 378 -19.71 0.16 -14.01
N GLN A 379 -18.44 0.58 -14.00
CA GLN A 379 -17.68 0.89 -15.21
C GLN A 379 -17.54 -0.32 -16.16
N ASN A 380 -17.46 -1.55 -15.64
CA ASN A 380 -17.41 -2.79 -16.43
C ASN A 380 -18.61 -2.96 -17.40
N TYR A 381 -19.73 -2.28 -17.17
CA TYR A 381 -20.89 -2.28 -18.06
C TYR A 381 -20.84 -1.18 -19.14
N GLY A 382 -19.90 -0.25 -19.06
CA GLY A 382 -19.72 0.89 -19.97
C GLY A 382 -20.15 2.25 -19.40
N PHE A 383 -20.34 2.37 -18.07
CA PHE A 383 -20.83 3.60 -17.45
C PHE A 383 -19.73 4.32 -16.66
N LYS A 384 -19.31 5.50 -17.12
CA LYS A 384 -18.50 6.41 -16.31
C LYS A 384 -19.33 7.02 -15.18
N VAL A 385 -19.24 6.42 -13.99
CA VAL A 385 -19.87 6.95 -12.77
C VAL A 385 -19.35 8.37 -12.50
N SER A 386 -20.27 9.27 -12.17
CA SER A 386 -20.01 10.69 -11.90
C SER A 386 -20.88 11.17 -10.74
N GLY A 387 -20.56 12.35 -10.17
CA GLY A 387 -21.32 12.90 -9.04
C GLY A 387 -20.95 12.27 -7.70
N PHE A 388 -19.69 11.82 -7.56
CA PHE A 388 -19.12 11.36 -6.29
C PHE A 388 -19.17 12.49 -5.25
N HIS A 389 -20.06 12.36 -4.27
CA HIS A 389 -20.27 13.37 -3.22
C HIS A 389 -19.54 13.02 -1.93
N ALA A 390 -19.59 11.76 -1.49
CA ALA A 390 -18.77 11.29 -0.37
C ALA A 390 -18.55 9.77 -0.34
N ASP A 391 -17.49 9.36 0.36
CA ASP A 391 -17.26 8.01 0.85
C ASP A 391 -17.20 8.04 2.39
N THR A 392 -18.07 7.27 3.03
CA THR A 392 -18.16 7.18 4.49
C THR A 392 -16.91 6.58 5.14
N MET A 393 -16.18 5.68 4.46
CA MET A 393 -14.91 5.16 4.95
C MET A 393 -13.85 6.27 4.98
N HIS A 394 -13.80 7.14 3.96
CA HIS A 394 -12.89 8.29 3.96
C HIS A 394 -13.26 9.28 5.09
N MET A 395 -14.53 9.61 5.26
CA MET A 395 -14.97 10.52 6.33
C MET A 395 -14.69 9.97 7.73
N ALA A 396 -14.89 8.67 7.96
CA ALA A 396 -14.60 8.02 9.24
C ALA A 396 -13.09 8.04 9.57
N ARG A 397 -12.23 7.85 8.56
CA ARG A 397 -10.77 7.93 8.71
C ARG A 397 -10.25 9.34 8.97
N LEU A 398 -10.93 10.36 8.45
CA LEU A 398 -10.60 11.76 8.71
C LEU A 398 -11.02 12.19 10.13
N TRP A 399 -12.12 11.64 10.65
CA TRP A 399 -12.59 11.87 12.02
C TRP A 399 -11.70 11.17 13.05
N ASP A 400 -11.33 9.91 12.81
CA ASP A 400 -10.39 9.15 13.65
C ASP A 400 -9.60 8.15 12.81
N SER A 401 -8.28 8.35 12.68
CA SER A 401 -7.37 7.44 11.96
C SER A 401 -6.90 6.23 12.78
N SER A 402 -7.28 6.13 14.06
CA SER A 402 -6.77 5.12 15.01
C SER A 402 -7.77 3.99 15.34
N ARG A 403 -8.87 3.84 14.59
CA ARG A 403 -9.97 2.88 14.91
C ARG A 403 -9.64 1.40 14.75
N ARG A 404 -8.39 1.02 14.40
CA ARG A 404 -7.97 -0.39 14.19
C ARG A 404 -8.31 -1.31 15.37
N TRP A 405 -8.36 -0.76 16.59
CA TRP A 405 -8.68 -1.47 17.83
C TRP A 405 -10.14 -1.30 18.30
N VAL A 406 -10.96 -0.53 17.56
CA VAL A 406 -12.31 -0.10 17.93
C VAL A 406 -13.26 -0.33 16.75
N GLY A 407 -13.47 -1.60 16.39
CA GLY A 407 -14.34 -2.02 15.27
C GLY A 407 -13.80 -1.76 13.86
N GLY A 408 -12.81 -0.86 13.70
CA GLY A 408 -12.23 -0.53 12.41
C GLY A 408 -13.10 0.42 11.58
N TYR A 409 -13.22 0.11 10.29
CA TYR A 409 -13.81 0.99 9.26
C TYR A 409 -14.80 0.30 8.32
N SER A 410 -15.19 -0.96 8.57
CA SER A 410 -16.28 -1.59 7.83
C SER A 410 -17.61 -0.94 8.19
N LEU A 411 -18.60 -1.02 7.30
CA LEU A 411 -19.94 -0.48 7.55
C LEU A 411 -20.55 -1.04 8.85
N GLU A 412 -20.35 -2.32 9.15
CA GLU A 412 -20.65 -2.97 10.44
C GLU A 412 -19.89 -2.34 11.62
N GLY A 413 -18.56 -2.22 11.54
CA GLY A 413 -17.72 -1.68 12.61
C GLY A 413 -17.83 -0.17 12.84
N LEU A 414 -18.47 0.56 11.91
CA LEU A 414 -18.81 1.98 12.05
C LEU A 414 -20.25 2.17 12.55
N THR A 415 -21.24 1.49 11.95
CA THR A 415 -22.64 1.65 12.35
C THR A 415 -22.99 0.96 13.67
N GLY A 416 -22.24 -0.05 14.07
CA GLY A 416 -22.32 -0.66 15.41
C GLY A 416 -21.66 0.18 16.52
N ASP A 417 -20.90 1.23 16.18
CA ASP A 417 -20.30 2.12 17.18
C ASP A 417 -21.24 3.29 17.50
N THR A 418 -21.80 3.28 18.70
CA THR A 418 -22.71 4.32 19.20
C THR A 418 -22.07 5.71 19.27
N LYS A 419 -20.74 5.83 19.25
CA LYS A 419 -20.04 7.13 19.17
C LYS A 419 -19.95 7.66 17.74
N VAL A 420 -19.92 6.79 16.74
CA VAL A 420 -19.91 7.15 15.31
C VAL A 420 -21.33 7.53 14.87
N MET A 421 -22.33 6.78 15.35
CA MET A 421 -23.75 7.00 15.02
C MET A 421 -24.48 7.96 15.96
N ALA A 422 -23.76 8.59 16.92
CA ALA A 422 -24.32 9.48 17.94
C ALA A 422 -25.10 10.70 17.40
N ARG A 423 -24.99 10.99 16.10
CA ARG A 423 -25.58 12.16 15.43
C ARG A 423 -26.36 11.79 14.16
N ALA A 424 -26.55 10.50 13.90
CA ALA A 424 -27.49 10.04 12.88
C ALA A 424 -28.93 10.33 13.33
N LYS A 425 -29.81 10.67 12.40
CA LYS A 425 -31.26 10.62 12.65
C LYS A 425 -31.68 9.15 12.67
N LEU A 426 -31.94 8.62 13.86
CA LEU A 426 -32.40 7.25 14.07
C LEU A 426 -33.88 7.26 14.48
N ASP A 427 -34.71 6.56 13.72
CA ASP A 427 -36.11 6.32 14.10
C ASP A 427 -36.13 5.19 15.14
N HIS A 428 -36.42 5.57 16.39
CA HIS A 428 -36.19 4.77 17.59
C HIS A 428 -36.83 3.36 17.62
N GLU A 429 -37.80 3.08 16.75
CA GLU A 429 -38.48 1.77 16.65
C GLU A 429 -38.16 0.98 15.36
N LYS A 430 -37.76 1.65 14.27
CA LYS A 430 -37.55 1.01 12.95
C LYS A 430 -36.09 0.71 12.62
N ASP A 431 -35.13 1.48 13.12
CA ASP A 431 -33.73 1.33 12.69
C ASP A 431 -32.98 0.22 13.43
N LEU A 432 -32.40 -0.71 12.64
CA LEU A 432 -31.34 -1.60 13.10
C LEU A 432 -30.08 -0.78 13.40
N ILE A 433 -29.80 -0.55 14.69
CA ILE A 433 -28.50 -0.02 15.13
C ILE A 433 -27.41 -1.05 14.79
N GLY A 434 -26.60 -0.72 13.79
CA GLY A 434 -25.53 -1.57 13.26
C GLY A 434 -25.95 -2.48 12.12
N LYS A 435 -25.25 -2.37 10.98
CA LYS A 435 -25.17 -3.46 10.00
C LYS A 435 -24.63 -4.71 10.70
N VAL A 436 -25.21 -5.87 10.39
CA VAL A 436 -24.80 -7.18 10.91
C VAL A 436 -24.12 -7.96 9.78
N SER A 437 -23.04 -8.70 10.07
CA SER A 437 -22.28 -9.41 9.03
C SER A 437 -23.11 -10.42 8.22
N MET A 438 -22.78 -10.53 6.93
CA MET A 438 -23.23 -11.61 6.02
C MET A 438 -23.14 -13.00 6.66
N THR A 439 -22.04 -13.28 7.37
CA THR A 439 -21.77 -14.55 8.06
C THR A 439 -22.76 -14.83 9.19
N THR A 440 -23.22 -13.78 9.86
CA THR A 440 -24.18 -13.88 10.97
C THR A 440 -25.60 -14.12 10.46
N ILE A 441 -25.98 -13.52 9.33
CA ILE A 441 -27.34 -13.60 8.77
C ILE A 441 -27.53 -14.89 7.94
N PHE A 442 -26.61 -15.18 7.03
CA PHE A 442 -26.72 -16.23 6.00
C PHE A 442 -25.80 -17.43 6.22
N GLY A 443 -24.81 -17.32 7.11
CA GLY A 443 -23.82 -18.36 7.33
C GLY A 443 -24.42 -19.68 7.84
N GLN A 444 -24.02 -20.78 7.20
CA GLN A 444 -24.36 -22.15 7.60
C GLN A 444 -23.09 -22.86 8.08
N LYS A 445 -23.12 -23.50 9.25
CA LYS A 445 -22.00 -24.36 9.68
C LYS A 445 -21.92 -25.59 8.77
N LYS A 446 -20.72 -25.97 8.32
CA LYS A 446 -20.54 -27.25 7.63
C LYS A 446 -20.85 -28.40 8.60
N VAL A 447 -21.87 -29.18 8.29
CA VAL A 447 -22.14 -30.45 8.99
C VAL A 447 -21.02 -31.43 8.65
N LYS A 448 -20.45 -32.10 9.66
CA LYS A 448 -19.43 -33.14 9.49
C LYS A 448 -20.07 -34.46 9.03
N ILE A 449 -19.24 -35.41 8.58
CA ILE A 449 -19.67 -36.77 8.21
C ILE A 449 -20.34 -37.49 9.40
N ASP A 450 -19.94 -37.14 10.63
CA ASP A 450 -20.54 -37.63 11.89
C ASP A 450 -21.88 -36.96 12.27
N GLY A 451 -22.44 -36.10 11.40
CA GLY A 451 -23.69 -35.37 11.64
C GLY A 451 -23.59 -34.16 12.57
N SER A 452 -22.45 -33.94 13.25
CA SER A 452 -22.27 -32.82 14.17
C SER A 452 -21.78 -31.54 13.48
N GLU A 453 -21.98 -30.39 14.13
CA GLU A 453 -21.55 -29.10 13.60
C GLU A 453 -20.01 -29.00 13.50
N GLY A 454 -19.52 -28.67 12.31
CA GLY A 454 -18.13 -28.26 12.09
C GLY A 454 -17.89 -26.81 12.48
N LYS A 455 -16.63 -26.48 12.83
CA LYS A 455 -16.22 -25.12 13.25
C LYS A 455 -16.34 -24.06 12.14
N MET A 456 -16.27 -24.47 10.87
CA MET A 456 -16.30 -23.53 9.75
C MET A 456 -17.74 -23.22 9.35
N THR A 457 -18.16 -21.98 9.60
CA THR A 457 -19.29 -21.37 8.89
C THR A 457 -18.89 -21.16 7.43
N THR A 458 -19.81 -21.45 6.51
CA THR A 458 -19.67 -21.21 5.07
C THR A 458 -20.91 -20.46 4.60
N ILE A 459 -20.73 -19.54 3.67
CA ILE A 459 -21.80 -18.80 2.99
C ILE A 459 -21.88 -19.38 1.57
N VAL A 460 -23.08 -19.54 1.02
CA VAL A 460 -23.26 -19.93 -0.38
C VAL A 460 -23.04 -18.70 -1.29
N PRO A 461 -22.82 -18.86 -2.61
CA PRO A 461 -22.64 -17.73 -3.53
C PRO A 461 -23.80 -16.73 -3.46
N VAL A 462 -23.50 -15.45 -3.68
CA VAL A 462 -24.46 -14.35 -3.49
C VAL A 462 -25.60 -14.38 -4.51
N ASP A 463 -25.34 -14.87 -5.72
CA ASP A 463 -26.34 -15.15 -6.77
C ASP A 463 -27.28 -16.32 -6.41
N VAL A 464 -26.87 -17.20 -5.51
CA VAL A 464 -27.72 -18.24 -4.91
C VAL A 464 -28.51 -17.65 -3.73
N LEU A 465 -27.90 -16.82 -2.88
CA LEU A 465 -28.61 -16.13 -1.79
C LEU A 465 -29.75 -15.23 -2.29
N GLN A 466 -29.55 -14.50 -3.39
CA GLN A 466 -30.57 -13.65 -4.02
C GLN A 466 -31.82 -14.41 -4.48
N ARG A 467 -31.69 -15.73 -4.72
CA ARG A 467 -32.79 -16.60 -5.15
C ARG A 467 -33.36 -17.40 -3.98
N ASP A 468 -32.53 -18.11 -3.24
CA ASP A 468 -32.92 -19.03 -2.17
C ASP A 468 -33.37 -18.29 -0.88
N GLU A 469 -32.76 -17.15 -0.56
CA GLU A 469 -33.03 -16.37 0.66
C GLU A 469 -33.50 -14.94 0.33
N ARG A 470 -34.26 -14.81 -0.76
CA ARG A 470 -34.57 -13.56 -1.48
C ARG A 470 -35.06 -12.38 -0.64
N ILE A 471 -36.08 -12.53 0.22
CA ILE A 471 -36.57 -11.41 1.07
C ILE A 471 -35.48 -10.94 2.06
N PRO A 472 -34.87 -11.83 2.88
CA PRO A 472 -33.70 -11.50 3.69
C PRO A 472 -32.54 -10.87 2.91
N TRP A 473 -32.28 -11.30 1.67
CA TRP A 473 -31.24 -10.74 0.79
C TRP A 473 -31.54 -9.30 0.36
N ILE A 474 -32.76 -9.04 -0.11
CA ILE A 474 -33.23 -7.69 -0.49
C ILE A 474 -33.09 -6.73 0.69
N CYS A 475 -33.53 -7.16 1.90
CA CYS A 475 -33.37 -6.34 3.10
C CYS A 475 -31.91 -6.14 3.52
N TYR A 476 -31.02 -7.11 3.30
CA TYR A 476 -29.59 -6.97 3.59
C TYR A 476 -28.94 -5.91 2.69
N SER A 477 -29.06 -6.04 1.37
CA SER A 477 -28.50 -5.08 0.40
C SER A 477 -29.09 -3.67 0.55
N VAL A 478 -30.38 -3.54 0.90
CA VAL A 478 -30.98 -2.21 1.19
C VAL A 478 -30.54 -1.63 2.54
N LEU A 479 -30.24 -2.47 3.54
CA LEU A 479 -29.70 -2.00 4.82
C LEU A 479 -28.35 -1.29 4.63
N ASP A 480 -27.59 -1.63 3.59
CA ASP A 480 -26.29 -1.03 3.29
C ASP A 480 -26.40 0.40 2.75
N ALA A 481 -27.29 0.67 1.78
CA ALA A 481 -27.58 2.05 1.38
C ALA A 481 -28.23 2.86 2.51
N ARG A 482 -29.18 2.29 3.27
CA ARG A 482 -29.78 2.96 4.46
C ARG A 482 -28.73 3.33 5.50
N SER A 483 -27.84 2.39 5.82
CA SER A 483 -26.74 2.57 6.77
C SER A 483 -25.72 3.60 6.30
N THR A 484 -25.37 3.56 5.01
CA THR A 484 -24.41 4.46 4.38
C THR A 484 -24.87 5.91 4.42
N LEU A 485 -26.15 6.21 4.14
CA LEU A 485 -26.65 7.59 4.22
C LEU A 485 -26.64 8.12 5.67
N LYS A 486 -27.11 7.33 6.63
CA LYS A 486 -27.18 7.71 8.05
C LYS A 486 -25.78 7.86 8.67
N LEU A 487 -24.83 7.02 8.26
CA LEU A 487 -23.41 7.13 8.62
C LEU A 487 -22.79 8.42 8.03
N TYR A 488 -23.09 8.76 6.78
CA TYR A 488 -22.66 10.03 6.16
C TYR A 488 -23.21 11.25 6.91
N GLU A 489 -24.50 11.27 7.29
CA GLU A 489 -25.08 12.39 8.05
C GLU A 489 -24.35 12.59 9.40
N SER A 490 -24.15 11.49 10.15
CA SER A 490 -23.47 11.55 11.46
C SER A 490 -22.01 11.98 11.32
N LEU A 491 -21.27 11.39 10.38
CA LEU A 491 -19.87 11.74 10.11
C LEU A 491 -19.72 13.18 9.59
N LYS A 492 -20.65 13.67 8.77
CA LYS A 492 -20.68 15.06 8.32
C LYS A 492 -20.79 16.00 9.53
N SER A 493 -21.76 15.77 10.42
CA SER A 493 -21.88 16.57 11.65
C SER A 493 -20.63 16.49 12.52
N HIS A 494 -20.03 15.31 12.66
CA HIS A 494 -18.80 15.13 13.42
C HIS A 494 -17.59 15.86 12.82
N LEU A 495 -17.48 15.95 11.49
CA LEU A 495 -16.42 16.69 10.80
C LEU A 495 -16.69 18.20 10.77
N SER A 496 -17.95 18.64 10.76
CA SER A 496 -18.33 20.06 10.85
C SER A 496 -17.97 20.68 12.21
N ASP A 497 -18.01 19.92 13.30
CA ASP A 497 -17.59 20.37 14.63
C ASP A 497 -16.06 20.42 14.82
N MET A 498 -15.29 19.78 13.94
CA MET A 498 -13.83 19.75 14.03
C MET A 498 -13.25 20.96 13.29
N PRO A 499 -12.63 21.94 13.97
CA PRO A 499 -12.02 23.09 13.29
C PRO A 499 -10.85 22.63 12.43
N TRP A 500 -10.74 23.18 11.22
CA TRP A 500 -9.60 22.90 10.33
C TRP A 500 -8.46 23.88 10.64
N ASN A 501 -7.29 23.34 10.96
CA ASN A 501 -6.06 24.10 11.20
C ASN A 501 -5.02 23.82 10.10
N LEU A 502 -4.30 24.84 9.66
CA LEU A 502 -3.23 24.82 8.67
C LEU A 502 -1.94 25.37 9.31
N ASP A 503 -0.86 24.59 9.36
CA ASP A 503 0.37 24.88 10.13
C ASP A 503 0.05 25.40 11.57
N SER A 504 -0.82 24.68 12.27
CA SER A 504 -1.37 25.01 13.59
C SER A 504 -2.22 26.29 13.71
N LEU A 505 -2.44 27.04 12.62
CA LEU A 505 -3.30 28.23 12.58
C LEU A 505 -4.74 27.85 12.15
N PRO A 506 -5.81 28.35 12.79
CA PRO A 506 -7.17 28.03 12.39
C PRO A 506 -7.53 28.66 11.04
N VAL A 507 -8.09 27.86 10.14
CA VAL A 507 -8.60 28.33 8.84
C VAL A 507 -9.96 29.01 9.08
N LEU A 508 -10.01 30.32 8.86
CA LEU A 508 -11.15 31.15 9.26
C LEU A 508 -12.47 30.65 8.64
N HIS A 509 -13.46 30.40 9.51
CA HIS A 509 -14.79 29.87 9.19
C HIS A 509 -14.81 28.51 8.46
N LYS A 510 -13.73 27.70 8.53
CA LYS A 510 -13.72 26.33 7.99
C LYS A 510 -13.51 25.24 9.05
N ASN A 511 -14.03 24.06 8.72
CA ASN A 511 -13.98 22.83 9.51
C ASN A 511 -13.44 21.65 8.69
N MET A 512 -13.32 20.47 9.30
CA MET A 512 -12.75 19.29 8.64
C MET A 512 -13.68 18.66 7.59
N TYR A 513 -14.96 19.03 7.53
CA TYR A 513 -15.83 18.69 6.39
C TYR A 513 -15.51 19.60 5.19
N ASP A 514 -15.16 20.87 5.38
CA ASP A 514 -14.65 21.72 4.29
C ASP A 514 -13.30 21.20 3.75
N PHE A 515 -12.39 20.76 4.64
CA PHE A 515 -11.17 20.05 4.23
C PHE A 515 -11.49 18.76 3.46
N TYR A 516 -12.51 18.01 3.89
CA TYR A 516 -12.96 16.82 3.16
C TYR A 516 -13.37 17.16 1.73
N GLN A 517 -14.19 18.19 1.53
CA GLN A 517 -14.64 18.61 0.20
C GLN A 517 -13.52 19.22 -0.67
N GLU A 518 -12.58 19.96 -0.06
CA GLU A 518 -11.48 20.63 -0.79
C GLU A 518 -10.37 19.67 -1.23
N TYR A 519 -10.09 18.62 -0.43
CA TYR A 519 -9.00 17.66 -0.65
C TYR A 519 -9.49 16.20 -0.79
N TRP A 520 -10.13 15.63 0.22
CA TRP A 520 -10.37 14.17 0.28
C TRP A 520 -11.46 13.66 -0.68
N GLN A 521 -12.43 14.49 -1.05
CA GLN A 521 -13.43 14.20 -2.07
C GLN A 521 -12.79 14.11 -3.48
N PRO A 522 -12.13 15.16 -4.03
CA PRO A 522 -11.45 15.05 -5.33
C PRO A 522 -10.24 14.11 -5.31
N PHE A 523 -9.62 13.86 -4.14
CA PHE A 523 -8.58 12.86 -4.02
C PHE A 523 -9.14 11.43 -4.11
N GLY A 524 -10.28 11.15 -3.46
CA GLY A 524 -10.97 9.87 -3.59
C GLY A 524 -11.33 9.55 -5.05
N GLU A 525 -11.87 10.53 -5.78
CA GLU A 525 -12.11 10.40 -7.23
C GLU A 525 -10.80 10.15 -8.01
N LEU A 526 -9.72 10.88 -7.70
CA LEU A 526 -8.42 10.67 -8.34
C LEU A 526 -7.84 9.27 -8.10
N LEU A 527 -7.97 8.72 -6.89
CA LEU A 527 -7.50 7.37 -6.60
C LEU A 527 -8.23 6.32 -7.45
N VAL A 528 -9.55 6.43 -7.60
CA VAL A 528 -10.31 5.51 -8.48
C VAL A 528 -9.85 5.64 -9.93
N ASN A 529 -9.61 6.85 -10.44
CA ASN A 529 -9.05 7.02 -11.79
C ASN A 529 -7.66 6.35 -11.92
N MET A 530 -6.78 6.46 -10.92
CA MET A 530 -5.47 5.77 -10.93
C MET A 530 -5.60 4.24 -10.94
N GLU A 531 -6.54 3.69 -10.16
CA GLU A 531 -6.86 2.25 -10.20
C GLU A 531 -7.36 1.82 -11.59
N SER A 532 -8.25 2.59 -12.21
CA SER A 532 -8.76 2.32 -13.58
C SER A 532 -7.66 2.40 -14.64
N GLU A 533 -6.76 3.38 -14.56
CA GLU A 533 -5.68 3.56 -15.54
C GLU A 533 -4.56 2.51 -15.41
N GLY A 534 -4.28 2.02 -14.20
CA GLY A 534 -3.34 0.92 -13.95
C GLY A 534 -1.91 1.15 -14.47
N MET A 535 -1.09 0.10 -14.47
CA MET A 535 0.30 0.13 -14.92
C MET A 535 0.60 -1.01 -15.89
N LEU A 536 1.15 -0.71 -17.07
CA LEU A 536 1.56 -1.73 -18.04
C LEU A 536 2.83 -2.45 -17.59
N VAL A 537 2.85 -3.78 -17.74
CA VAL A 537 3.97 -4.63 -17.30
C VAL A 537 4.34 -5.66 -18.38
N ASP A 538 5.62 -5.69 -18.72
CA ASP A 538 6.21 -6.69 -19.61
C ASP A 538 6.27 -8.07 -18.94
N ARG A 539 5.25 -8.89 -19.21
CA ARG A 539 5.17 -10.27 -18.72
C ARG A 539 6.24 -11.17 -19.34
N LEU A 540 6.74 -10.89 -20.56
CA LEU A 540 7.79 -11.70 -21.20
C LEU A 540 9.15 -11.49 -20.51
N TYR A 541 9.45 -10.24 -20.17
CA TYR A 541 10.61 -9.89 -19.36
C TYR A 541 10.52 -10.49 -17.93
N LEU A 542 9.36 -10.42 -17.28
CA LEU A 542 9.15 -11.09 -15.98
C LEU A 542 9.29 -12.62 -16.08
N LYS A 543 8.78 -13.24 -17.14
CA LYS A 543 8.91 -14.68 -17.40
C LYS A 543 10.38 -15.09 -17.54
N GLY A 544 11.18 -14.31 -18.29
CA GLY A 544 12.63 -14.50 -18.38
C GLY A 544 13.35 -14.34 -17.02
N ILE A 545 12.99 -13.33 -16.23
CA ILE A 545 13.49 -13.16 -14.86
C ILE A 545 13.12 -14.35 -13.97
N GLU A 546 11.88 -14.84 -14.03
CA GLU A 546 11.39 -15.91 -13.17
C GLU A 546 12.20 -17.19 -13.35
N ASP A 547 12.53 -17.54 -14.59
CA ASP A 547 13.25 -18.77 -14.91
C ASP A 547 14.76 -18.65 -14.59
N VAL A 548 15.36 -17.47 -14.75
CA VAL A 548 16.71 -17.16 -14.22
C VAL A 548 16.74 -17.23 -12.69
N ALA A 549 15.78 -16.61 -12.01
CA ALA A 549 15.69 -16.60 -10.55
C ALA A 549 15.48 -18.01 -9.98
N LYS A 550 14.69 -18.87 -10.66
CA LYS A 550 14.58 -20.29 -10.30
C LYS A 550 15.90 -21.04 -10.49
N ALA A 551 16.62 -20.82 -11.58
CA ALA A 551 17.91 -21.47 -11.82
C ALA A 551 18.95 -21.07 -10.78
N GLU A 552 19.05 -19.77 -10.44
CA GLU A 552 19.93 -19.28 -9.37
C GLU A 552 19.52 -19.83 -7.99
N LYS A 553 18.21 -19.87 -7.70
CA LYS A 553 17.68 -20.48 -6.47
C LYS A 553 18.09 -21.94 -6.37
N GLU A 554 17.85 -22.74 -7.41
CA GLU A 554 18.17 -24.18 -7.39
C GLU A 554 19.68 -24.42 -7.32
N ALA A 555 20.50 -23.57 -7.94
CA ALA A 555 21.95 -23.61 -7.76
C ALA A 555 22.38 -23.34 -6.30
N ALA A 556 21.78 -22.35 -5.63
CA ALA A 556 22.05 -22.06 -4.22
C ALA A 556 21.51 -23.15 -3.27
N VAL A 557 20.33 -23.71 -3.56
CA VAL A 557 19.78 -24.90 -2.87
C VAL A 557 20.77 -26.06 -2.95
N ASN A 558 21.30 -26.34 -4.15
CA ASN A 558 22.20 -27.46 -4.37
C ASN A 558 23.62 -27.24 -3.82
N ARG A 559 24.11 -25.98 -3.74
CA ARG A 559 25.31 -25.64 -2.95
C ARG A 559 25.16 -26.05 -1.48
N PHE A 560 24.04 -25.67 -0.82
CA PHE A 560 23.80 -26.07 0.57
C PHE A 560 23.63 -27.59 0.73
N ARG A 561 22.83 -28.22 -0.15
CA ARG A 561 22.62 -29.69 -0.14
C ARG A 561 23.94 -30.46 -0.29
N LYS A 562 24.84 -30.04 -1.18
CA LYS A 562 26.16 -30.67 -1.40
C LYS A 562 26.99 -30.67 -0.12
N TRP A 563 27.07 -29.53 0.56
CA TRP A 563 27.74 -29.41 1.87
C TRP A 563 27.06 -30.28 2.94
N ALA A 564 25.74 -30.16 3.11
CA ALA A 564 24.97 -30.90 4.12
C ALA A 564 25.03 -32.43 3.93
N SER A 565 25.13 -32.90 2.69
CA SER A 565 25.19 -34.33 2.34
C SER A 565 26.43 -35.04 2.88
N ARG A 566 27.51 -34.31 3.18
CA ARG A 566 28.72 -34.85 3.81
C ARG A 566 28.49 -35.29 5.27
N TYR A 567 27.52 -34.67 5.96
CA TYR A 567 27.16 -34.99 7.34
C TYR A 567 25.90 -35.87 7.44
N CYS A 568 25.00 -35.76 6.46
CA CYS A 568 23.76 -36.55 6.39
C CYS A 568 23.42 -36.87 4.92
N PRO A 569 23.66 -38.11 4.43
CA PRO A 569 23.49 -38.44 3.01
C PRO A 569 22.10 -38.16 2.41
N ASP A 570 21.04 -38.17 3.23
CA ASP A 570 19.68 -37.84 2.82
C ASP A 570 19.43 -36.33 2.65
N ALA A 571 20.33 -35.48 3.13
CA ALA A 571 20.21 -34.02 3.00
C ALA A 571 20.20 -33.55 1.53
N LYS A 572 20.72 -34.34 0.58
CA LYS A 572 20.57 -34.09 -0.86
C LYS A 572 19.10 -33.94 -1.31
N TYR A 573 18.18 -34.61 -0.61
CA TYR A 573 16.74 -34.55 -0.92
C TYR A 573 15.97 -33.55 -0.06
N MET A 574 16.64 -32.82 0.85
CA MET A 574 15.93 -31.95 1.80
C MET A 574 15.27 -30.76 1.10
N ASN A 575 14.16 -30.31 1.70
CA ASN A 575 13.56 -29.02 1.43
C ASN A 575 14.23 -27.97 2.33
N VAL A 576 15.21 -27.26 1.78
CA VAL A 576 15.94 -26.19 2.49
C VAL A 576 15.06 -25.00 2.89
N GLY A 577 13.86 -24.87 2.31
CA GLY A 577 12.84 -23.90 2.74
C GLY A 577 12.01 -24.37 3.94
N SER A 578 12.25 -25.58 4.47
CA SER A 578 11.54 -26.10 5.64
C SER A 578 12.26 -25.76 6.93
N ASP A 579 11.69 -24.80 7.68
CA ASP A 579 12.13 -24.41 9.03
C ASP A 579 12.39 -25.62 9.96
N ALA A 580 11.58 -26.68 9.84
CA ALA A 580 11.70 -27.88 10.66
C ALA A 580 12.89 -28.77 10.25
N GLN A 581 13.20 -28.85 8.95
CA GLN A 581 14.33 -29.64 8.45
C GLN A 581 15.65 -28.91 8.73
N LEU A 582 15.71 -27.60 8.49
CA LEU A 582 16.88 -26.78 8.84
C LEU A 582 17.19 -26.84 10.34
N ARG A 583 16.17 -26.79 11.21
CA ARG A 583 16.38 -26.85 12.67
C ARG A 583 16.90 -28.21 13.15
N VAL A 584 16.46 -29.33 12.58
CA VAL A 584 17.02 -30.66 12.92
C VAL A 584 18.47 -30.76 12.45
N LEU A 585 18.76 -30.37 11.20
CA LEU A 585 20.10 -30.43 10.62
C LEU A 585 21.10 -29.53 11.35
N LEU A 586 20.76 -28.27 11.60
CA LEU A 586 21.68 -27.25 12.12
C LEU A 586 21.72 -27.15 13.67
N PHE A 587 20.67 -27.62 14.36
CA PHE A 587 20.49 -27.42 15.81
C PHE A 587 19.93 -28.64 16.57
N GLY A 588 19.92 -29.84 15.97
CA GLY A 588 19.51 -31.06 16.68
C GLY A 588 20.35 -31.30 17.94
N GLY A 589 19.69 -31.61 19.06
CA GLY A 589 20.24 -31.61 20.41
C GLY A 589 20.05 -30.30 21.19
N THR A 590 19.39 -29.28 20.63
CA THR A 590 19.16 -27.99 21.32
C THR A 590 17.84 -27.99 22.10
N ILE A 591 17.93 -27.76 23.41
CA ILE A 591 16.79 -27.60 24.33
C ILE A 591 16.03 -26.29 24.04
N ASN A 592 14.71 -26.32 24.13
CA ASN A 592 13.85 -25.15 23.97
C ASN A 592 14.01 -24.14 25.13
N ARG A 593 14.12 -22.85 24.80
CA ARG A 593 14.32 -21.74 25.75
C ARG A 593 13.10 -21.46 26.64
N LYS A 594 11.90 -21.87 26.25
CA LYS A 594 10.63 -21.64 26.98
C LYS A 594 10.04 -22.91 27.61
N ASN A 595 10.34 -24.09 27.08
CA ASN A 595 9.97 -25.37 27.70
C ASN A 595 11.20 -26.28 27.78
N HIS A 596 11.91 -26.27 28.91
CA HIS A 596 13.16 -27.00 29.08
C HIS A 596 13.04 -28.54 29.03
N ASN A 597 11.80 -29.06 28.95
CA ASN A 597 11.52 -30.47 28.75
C ASN A 597 11.44 -30.88 27.26
N ASP A 598 11.43 -29.91 26.32
CA ASP A 598 11.42 -30.17 24.88
C ASP A 598 12.82 -29.88 24.29
N ASP A 599 13.39 -30.82 23.53
CA ASP A 599 14.57 -30.61 22.69
C ASP A 599 14.25 -30.77 21.19
N ILE A 600 15.15 -30.29 20.33
CA ILE A 600 15.14 -30.66 18.90
C ILE A 600 15.78 -32.05 18.80
N PRO A 601 15.08 -33.09 18.32
CA PRO A 601 15.67 -34.42 18.20
C PRO A 601 16.87 -34.41 17.25
N THR A 602 17.91 -35.16 17.61
CA THR A 602 19.17 -35.28 16.85
C THR A 602 19.02 -36.01 15.51
N GLU A 603 17.98 -36.83 15.37
CA GLU A 603 17.54 -37.42 14.11
C GLU A 603 16.01 -37.31 13.94
N ARG A 604 15.55 -37.13 12.70
CA ARG A 604 14.11 -37.10 12.40
C ARG A 604 13.82 -37.52 10.96
N ILE A 605 12.83 -38.41 10.82
CA ILE A 605 12.28 -38.80 9.52
C ILE A 605 11.25 -37.76 9.05
N PHE A 606 11.34 -37.35 7.79
CA PHE A 606 10.40 -36.46 7.12
C PHE A 606 9.86 -37.09 5.84
N LYS A 607 8.55 -36.94 5.59
CA LYS A 607 7.92 -37.32 4.31
C LYS A 607 8.03 -36.18 3.32
N ILE A 608 8.64 -36.45 2.17
CA ILE A 608 8.80 -35.51 1.06
C ILE A 608 8.21 -36.08 -0.24
N PRO A 609 7.81 -35.24 -1.22
CA PRO A 609 7.41 -35.71 -2.54
C PRO A 609 8.57 -36.44 -3.24
N ASN A 610 8.29 -37.60 -3.84
CA ASN A 610 9.30 -38.43 -4.50
C ASN A 610 9.54 -37.96 -5.95
N VAL A 611 10.17 -36.80 -6.10
CA VAL A 611 10.41 -36.16 -7.41
C VAL A 611 11.30 -37.02 -8.31
N ASP A 612 12.37 -37.57 -7.73
CA ASP A 612 13.38 -38.38 -8.44
C ASP A 612 12.94 -39.83 -8.71
N LYS A 613 11.70 -40.19 -8.37
CA LYS A 613 11.10 -41.52 -8.55
C LYS A 613 11.94 -42.65 -7.93
N VAL A 614 12.56 -42.40 -6.79
CA VAL A 614 13.34 -43.40 -6.04
C VAL A 614 12.40 -44.55 -5.63
N ILE A 615 12.81 -45.78 -5.92
CA ILE A 615 12.09 -46.99 -5.52
C ILE A 615 12.71 -47.46 -4.20
N ALA A 616 11.95 -47.39 -3.11
CA ALA A 616 12.37 -47.94 -1.83
C ALA A 616 12.47 -49.48 -1.89
N GLU A 617 13.41 -50.06 -1.16
CA GLU A 617 13.68 -51.49 -1.16
C GLU A 617 12.40 -52.34 -0.93
N GLY A 618 12.30 -53.44 -1.69
CA GLY A 618 11.13 -54.33 -1.68
C GLY A 618 9.89 -53.84 -2.43
N LYS A 619 9.85 -52.60 -2.95
CA LYS A 619 8.71 -52.09 -3.74
C LYS A 619 8.95 -52.21 -5.25
N LYS A 620 7.88 -52.48 -6.00
CA LYS A 620 7.91 -52.62 -7.49
C LYS A 620 7.68 -51.32 -8.26
N ALA A 621 7.37 -50.22 -7.58
CA ALA A 621 7.08 -48.92 -8.17
C ALA A 621 7.38 -47.79 -7.17
N PRO A 622 7.76 -46.58 -7.64
CA PRO A 622 8.01 -45.45 -6.75
C PRO A 622 6.72 -44.93 -6.12
N THR A 623 6.72 -44.78 -4.79
CA THR A 623 5.60 -44.17 -4.06
C THR A 623 5.60 -42.65 -4.24
N LYS A 624 4.42 -42.00 -4.24
CA LYS A 624 4.27 -40.54 -4.40
C LYS A 624 5.10 -39.70 -3.40
N PHE A 625 5.38 -40.28 -2.24
CA PHE A 625 6.26 -39.74 -1.22
C PHE A 625 7.36 -40.75 -0.89
N CYS A 626 8.52 -40.24 -0.51
CA CYS A 626 9.59 -40.99 0.15
C CYS A 626 9.80 -40.45 1.57
N ASP A 627 10.31 -41.31 2.44
CA ASP A 627 10.78 -40.96 3.78
C ASP A 627 12.27 -40.64 3.70
N ILE A 628 12.71 -39.49 4.22
CA ILE A 628 14.13 -39.13 4.37
C ILE A 628 14.49 -38.98 5.84
N LYS A 629 15.63 -39.51 6.27
CA LYS A 629 16.15 -39.39 7.64
C LYS A 629 17.19 -38.28 7.72
N LEU A 630 16.79 -37.14 8.29
CA LEU A 630 17.72 -36.04 8.55
C LEU A 630 18.32 -36.17 9.95
N ASN A 631 19.65 -36.12 10.00
CA ASN A 631 20.44 -36.09 11.23
C ASN A 631 21.00 -34.68 11.45
N SER A 632 21.29 -34.32 12.70
CA SER A 632 22.09 -33.14 13.05
C SER A 632 23.51 -33.24 12.49
N ILE A 633 24.12 -32.12 12.09
CA ILE A 633 25.53 -32.06 11.63
C ILE A 633 26.58 -32.37 12.72
N GLY A 634 26.15 -32.68 13.95
CA GLY A 634 27.03 -33.00 15.09
C GLY A 634 27.67 -31.78 15.78
N TYR A 635 27.88 -30.69 15.05
CA TYR A 635 28.47 -29.45 15.57
C TYR A 635 27.44 -28.52 16.22
N LYS A 636 27.77 -27.99 17.40
CA LYS A 636 26.89 -27.09 18.17
C LYS A 636 27.06 -25.63 17.71
N LEU A 637 26.22 -25.22 16.75
CA LEU A 637 26.19 -23.85 16.25
C LEU A 637 25.69 -22.84 17.32
N ASN A 638 26.23 -21.62 17.29
CA ASN A 638 25.91 -20.55 18.23
C ASN A 638 24.52 -19.92 17.95
N VAL A 639 23.55 -20.14 18.84
CA VAL A 639 22.17 -19.63 18.69
C VAL A 639 21.99 -18.27 19.37
N GLU A 640 22.12 -17.18 18.61
CA GLU A 640 21.82 -15.82 19.11
C GLU A 640 20.32 -15.47 19.08
N MET A 641 19.55 -16.05 18.15
CA MET A 641 18.16 -15.67 17.88
C MET A 641 17.21 -16.85 18.07
N TYR A 642 16.10 -16.59 18.76
CA TYR A 642 15.04 -17.58 19.04
C TYR A 642 13.69 -17.14 18.46
N THR A 643 12.80 -18.10 18.20
CA THR A 643 11.40 -17.86 17.85
C THR A 643 10.60 -17.43 19.09
N PRO A 644 9.40 -16.82 18.93
CA PRO A 644 8.49 -16.57 20.04
C PRO A 644 8.08 -17.84 20.83
N SER A 645 8.25 -19.02 20.24
CA SER A 645 8.04 -20.35 20.83
C SER A 645 9.30 -21.01 21.42
N GLY A 646 10.41 -20.27 21.56
CA GLY A 646 11.62 -20.73 22.26
C GLY A 646 12.57 -21.63 21.46
N TRP A 647 12.34 -21.83 20.16
CA TRP A 647 13.22 -22.59 19.29
C TRP A 647 14.31 -21.71 18.65
N PRO A 648 15.50 -22.25 18.30
CA PRO A 648 16.46 -21.58 17.42
C PRO A 648 15.81 -21.02 16.14
N SER A 649 16.13 -19.78 15.80
CA SER A 649 15.64 -19.13 14.59
C SER A 649 16.51 -19.50 13.38
N VAL A 650 15.87 -19.99 12.32
CA VAL A 650 16.48 -20.16 10.98
C VAL A 650 16.07 -19.03 10.02
N SER A 651 15.65 -17.89 10.56
CA SER A 651 15.30 -16.74 9.72
C SER A 651 16.55 -16.07 9.13
N VAL A 652 16.39 -15.38 8.00
CA VAL A 652 17.49 -14.78 7.22
C VAL A 652 18.51 -13.99 8.05
N ASP A 653 18.08 -13.23 9.06
CA ASP A 653 19.02 -12.47 9.90
C ASP A 653 19.84 -13.36 10.86
N ALA A 654 19.25 -14.46 11.35
CA ALA A 654 19.96 -15.44 12.17
C ALA A 654 20.97 -16.25 11.33
N LEU A 655 20.57 -16.62 10.10
CA LEU A 655 21.48 -17.26 9.14
C LEU A 655 22.62 -16.31 8.72
N LYS A 656 22.36 -15.00 8.56
CA LYS A 656 23.40 -13.99 8.31
C LYS A 656 24.39 -13.81 9.47
N VAL A 657 23.96 -13.99 10.71
CA VAL A 657 24.87 -13.99 11.88
C VAL A 657 25.82 -15.20 11.84
N LEU A 658 25.29 -16.38 11.48
CA LEU A 658 26.07 -17.61 11.34
C LEU A 658 27.03 -17.57 10.12
N ALA A 659 26.59 -17.04 8.98
CA ALA A 659 27.39 -16.95 7.75
C ALA A 659 28.40 -15.79 7.74
N GLY A 660 28.05 -14.63 8.28
CA GLY A 660 28.87 -13.41 8.20
C GLY A 660 28.63 -12.61 6.92
N LYS A 661 29.72 -12.10 6.32
CA LYS A 661 29.75 -11.31 5.08
C LYS A 661 30.39 -12.07 3.90
N VAL A 662 30.34 -13.40 3.91
CA VAL A 662 30.96 -14.21 2.86
C VAL A 662 30.11 -14.26 1.58
N SER A 663 30.75 -14.47 0.43
CA SER A 663 30.03 -14.82 -0.80
C SER A 663 29.38 -16.19 -0.67
N ALA A 664 28.25 -16.41 -1.33
CA ALA A 664 27.65 -17.73 -1.50
C ALA A 664 28.18 -18.47 -2.73
N GLU A 665 28.97 -17.79 -3.59
CA GLU A 665 29.71 -18.38 -4.71
C GLU A 665 31.03 -18.99 -4.20
N TYR A 666 30.93 -20.17 -3.58
CA TYR A 666 32.06 -21.02 -3.21
C TYR A 666 31.85 -22.39 -3.84
N ASP A 667 32.88 -22.95 -4.52
CA ASP A 667 32.80 -24.32 -5.02
C ASP A 667 33.50 -25.29 -4.07
N PHE A 668 32.72 -26.27 -3.60
CA PHE A 668 33.14 -27.31 -2.67
C PHE A 668 33.83 -28.49 -3.39
N ASN A 669 34.53 -28.24 -4.51
CA ASN A 669 35.13 -29.27 -5.39
C ASN A 669 36.64 -29.50 -5.19
N GLU A 670 37.42 -28.52 -4.71
CA GLU A 670 38.89 -28.63 -4.64
C GLU A 670 39.42 -29.56 -3.52
N ALA A 671 38.61 -30.49 -3.01
CA ALA A 671 38.93 -31.35 -1.87
C ALA A 671 38.45 -32.81 -2.00
N CYS A 672 38.14 -33.27 -3.22
CA CYS A 672 37.90 -34.69 -3.51
C CYS A 672 38.07 -34.96 -5.02
N ASP A 673 39.28 -35.40 -5.40
CA ASP A 673 39.59 -36.39 -6.45
C ASP A 673 41.13 -36.50 -6.58
N VAL A 674 41.71 -37.42 -5.83
CA VAL A 674 43.08 -37.94 -6.04
C VAL A 674 42.98 -39.46 -5.98
N ASP A 675 42.55 -40.05 -7.11
CA ASP A 675 42.65 -41.49 -7.29
C ASP A 675 44.12 -41.92 -7.28
N LEU A 676 44.37 -43.09 -6.71
CA LEU A 676 45.67 -43.75 -6.76
C LEU A 676 45.84 -44.37 -8.15
N ASP A 677 46.80 -43.88 -8.93
CA ASP A 677 47.84 -44.69 -9.59
C ASP A 677 48.64 -43.88 -10.62
N VAL A 678 49.96 -43.82 -10.41
CA VAL A 678 51.08 -43.85 -11.38
C VAL A 678 52.33 -43.31 -10.67
N GLU A 679 53.38 -44.14 -10.63
CA GLU A 679 54.72 -43.69 -10.21
C GLU A 679 55.41 -42.96 -11.37
N ASP A 680 55.81 -41.70 -11.17
CA ASP A 680 57.17 -41.25 -11.54
C ASP A 680 57.57 -40.02 -10.72
N GLY A 681 58.87 -39.80 -10.52
CA GLY A 681 59.38 -38.94 -9.44
C GLY A 681 60.15 -37.69 -9.89
N ASN A 682 59.77 -36.51 -9.37
CA ASN A 682 60.76 -35.47 -9.04
C ASN A 682 60.19 -34.41 -8.05
N PRO A 683 60.80 -34.17 -6.88
CA PRO A 683 60.39 -33.12 -5.97
C PRO A 683 61.03 -31.77 -6.35
N SER A 684 60.20 -30.78 -6.70
CA SER A 684 60.62 -29.37 -6.70
C SER A 684 59.74 -28.58 -5.74
N GLN A 685 60.37 -27.94 -4.76
CA GLN A 685 59.67 -27.24 -3.68
C GLN A 685 59.23 -25.85 -4.14
N SER A 686 57.92 -25.60 -4.11
CA SER A 686 57.37 -24.24 -4.08
C SER A 686 56.66 -24.03 -2.74
N GLU A 687 57.39 -23.53 -1.74
CA GLU A 687 56.81 -23.13 -0.46
C GLU A 687 55.86 -21.95 -0.67
N VAL A 688 54.55 -22.23 -0.72
CA VAL A 688 53.53 -21.19 -0.71
C VAL A 688 53.41 -20.66 0.71
N LEU A 689 53.91 -19.44 0.94
CA LEU A 689 53.73 -18.72 2.20
C LEU A 689 52.23 -18.60 2.52
N PRO A 690 51.78 -18.88 3.77
CA PRO A 690 50.38 -18.71 4.13
C PRO A 690 49.97 -17.24 4.01
N GLU A 691 48.99 -16.95 3.15
CA GLU A 691 48.30 -15.66 3.19
C GLU A 691 47.55 -15.52 4.52
N GLU A 692 47.67 -14.35 5.19
CA GLU A 692 46.87 -14.04 6.38
C GLU A 692 45.40 -13.82 5.98
N ILE A 693 44.64 -14.91 5.94
CA ILE A 693 43.21 -14.92 5.61
C ILE A 693 42.44 -14.01 6.58
N ASP A 694 41.74 -13.02 6.05
CA ASP A 694 40.87 -12.12 6.85
C ASP A 694 39.70 -12.88 7.48
N LYS A 695 39.89 -13.34 8.71
CA LYS A 695 38.87 -14.03 9.50
C LYS A 695 37.68 -13.12 9.89
N SER A 696 37.76 -11.80 9.69
CA SER A 696 36.68 -10.86 10.05
C SER A 696 35.45 -10.91 9.13
N ALA A 697 35.57 -11.56 7.96
CA ALA A 697 34.46 -11.76 7.03
C ALA A 697 33.47 -12.85 7.50
N TYR A 698 33.92 -13.83 8.30
CA TYR A 698 33.17 -15.04 8.64
C TYR A 698 32.24 -14.84 9.85
N GLY A 699 31.13 -15.59 9.87
CA GLY A 699 30.11 -15.51 10.93
C GLY A 699 30.34 -16.47 12.10
N THR A 700 29.39 -16.52 13.03
CA THR A 700 29.49 -17.29 14.28
C THR A 700 29.48 -18.81 14.11
N ALA A 701 29.25 -19.32 12.89
CA ALA A 701 29.42 -20.73 12.56
C ALA A 701 30.90 -21.13 12.37
N PHE A 702 31.77 -20.21 11.95
CA PHE A 702 33.19 -20.50 11.64
C PHE A 702 33.92 -21.14 12.83
N SER A 703 33.72 -20.60 14.03
CA SER A 703 34.32 -21.08 15.27
C SER A 703 33.66 -22.34 15.87
N CYS A 704 32.68 -22.94 15.20
CA CYS A 704 32.00 -24.15 15.65
C CYS A 704 32.55 -25.45 15.03
N PHE A 705 33.46 -25.35 14.06
CA PHE A 705 34.08 -26.49 13.36
C PHE A 705 35.55 -26.67 13.79
N PRO A 706 36.11 -27.89 13.72
CA PRO A 706 37.45 -28.17 14.26
C PRO A 706 38.57 -27.68 13.34
N THR A 707 38.31 -27.47 12.04
CA THR A 707 39.26 -26.87 11.10
C THR A 707 38.77 -25.51 10.59
N ASP A 708 39.72 -24.60 10.33
CA ASP A 708 39.44 -23.32 9.66
C ASP A 708 38.69 -23.54 8.32
N GLN A 709 39.00 -24.62 7.60
CA GLN A 709 38.44 -24.89 6.27
C GLN A 709 36.96 -25.31 6.35
N GLU A 710 36.60 -26.26 7.21
CA GLU A 710 35.19 -26.59 7.46
C GLU A 710 34.41 -25.38 7.98
N GLY A 711 35.04 -24.54 8.82
CA GLY A 711 34.46 -23.29 9.30
C GLY A 711 34.12 -22.30 8.18
N LYS A 712 35.01 -22.13 7.19
CA LYS A 712 34.70 -21.34 5.98
C LYS A 712 33.52 -21.96 5.23
N GLU A 713 33.60 -23.25 4.95
CA GLU A 713 32.63 -23.98 4.11
C GLU A 713 31.23 -23.96 4.72
N ALA A 714 31.10 -24.10 6.03
CA ALA A 714 29.84 -23.94 6.74
C ALA A 714 29.26 -22.51 6.61
N CYS A 715 30.10 -21.48 6.76
CA CYS A 715 29.67 -20.10 6.52
C CYS A 715 29.21 -19.87 5.06
N HIS A 716 29.94 -20.39 4.08
CA HIS A 716 29.57 -20.29 2.66
C HIS A 716 28.27 -21.05 2.34
N ALA A 717 28.06 -22.23 2.93
CA ALA A 717 26.82 -23.00 2.79
C ALA A 717 25.62 -22.25 3.41
N ILE A 718 25.78 -21.69 4.61
CA ILE A 718 24.72 -20.90 5.27
C ILE A 718 24.47 -19.56 4.53
N ALA A 719 25.48 -19.00 3.86
CA ALA A 719 25.28 -17.87 2.94
C ALA A 719 24.43 -18.27 1.72
N ALA A 720 24.59 -19.48 1.17
CA ALA A 720 23.72 -19.99 0.11
C ALA A 720 22.26 -20.14 0.58
N LEU A 721 21.98 -20.54 1.83
CA LEU A 721 20.63 -20.46 2.39
C LEU A 721 20.08 -19.02 2.43
N CYS A 722 20.93 -18.05 2.79
CA CYS A 722 20.55 -16.64 2.79
C CYS A 722 20.18 -16.15 1.37
N GLU A 723 20.88 -16.62 0.34
CA GLU A 723 20.47 -16.39 -1.06
C GLU A 723 19.11 -17.03 -1.37
N VAL A 724 18.93 -18.32 -1.07
CA VAL A 724 17.66 -19.04 -1.36
C VAL A 724 16.47 -18.29 -0.77
N CYS A 725 16.54 -17.87 0.49
CA CYS A 725 15.47 -17.09 1.12
C CYS A 725 15.28 -15.70 0.49
N SER A 726 16.36 -15.05 0.03
CA SER A 726 16.29 -13.74 -0.63
C SER A 726 15.67 -13.84 -2.03
N ILE A 727 16.06 -14.85 -2.81
CA ILE A 727 15.56 -15.09 -4.17
C ILE A 727 14.10 -15.55 -4.12
N ASP A 728 13.76 -16.48 -3.21
CA ASP A 728 12.38 -16.95 -3.05
C ASP A 728 11.42 -15.83 -2.60
N SER A 729 11.91 -14.89 -1.78
CA SER A 729 11.17 -13.66 -1.43
C SER A 729 10.92 -12.77 -2.65
N LEU A 730 11.89 -12.60 -3.55
CA LEU A 730 11.70 -11.83 -4.79
C LEU A 730 10.71 -12.51 -5.76
N ILE A 731 10.81 -13.84 -5.89
CA ILE A 731 9.90 -14.65 -6.73
C ILE A 731 8.46 -14.56 -6.21
N SER A 732 8.26 -14.83 -4.91
CA SER A 732 6.92 -14.93 -4.31
C SER A 732 6.21 -13.59 -4.09
N ASN A 733 6.93 -12.52 -3.76
CA ASN A 733 6.31 -11.22 -3.45
C ASN A 733 6.22 -10.25 -4.63
N PHE A 734 7.02 -10.43 -5.69
CA PHE A 734 7.08 -9.50 -6.81
C PHE A 734 6.94 -10.17 -8.18
N ILE A 735 7.76 -11.17 -8.52
CA ILE A 735 7.80 -11.72 -9.90
C ILE A 735 6.54 -12.53 -10.24
N LEU A 736 6.08 -13.41 -9.34
CA LEU A 736 4.85 -14.19 -9.57
C LEU A 736 3.58 -13.35 -9.45
N PRO A 737 3.40 -12.48 -8.43
CA PRO A 737 2.19 -11.67 -8.32
C PRO A 737 1.93 -10.75 -9.51
N LEU A 738 2.98 -10.22 -10.17
CA LEU A 738 2.86 -9.35 -11.34
C LEU A 738 2.49 -10.09 -12.65
N GLN A 739 2.54 -11.42 -12.69
CA GLN A 739 2.21 -12.19 -13.90
C GLN A 739 0.75 -12.66 -13.97
N GLY A 740 -0.01 -12.59 -12.87
CA GLY A 740 -1.40 -13.10 -12.82
C GLY A 740 -2.38 -12.36 -13.71
N HIS A 741 -3.37 -13.08 -14.26
CA HIS A 741 -4.47 -12.47 -15.05
C HIS A 741 -5.55 -11.83 -14.15
N ASN A 742 -5.73 -12.36 -12.94
CA ASN A 742 -6.67 -11.89 -11.92
C ASN A 742 -6.47 -10.42 -11.50
N ILE A 743 -5.30 -9.84 -11.73
CA ILE A 743 -4.96 -8.46 -11.38
C ILE A 743 -4.95 -7.50 -12.58
N SER A 744 -5.33 -7.97 -13.77
CA SER A 744 -5.19 -7.21 -15.02
C SER A 744 -6.48 -7.08 -15.82
N GLY A 745 -6.71 -5.91 -16.40
CA GLY A 745 -7.87 -5.62 -17.24
C GLY A 745 -7.77 -6.22 -18.63
N LYS A 746 -8.74 -5.88 -19.48
CA LYS A 746 -8.81 -6.28 -20.90
C LYS A 746 -7.72 -5.63 -21.77
N ASP A 747 -6.95 -4.71 -21.22
CA ASP A 747 -5.84 -3.99 -21.85
C ASP A 747 -4.44 -4.47 -21.41
N ASP A 748 -4.40 -5.62 -20.70
CA ASP A 748 -3.20 -6.23 -20.10
C ASP A 748 -2.47 -5.40 -19.02
N ARG A 749 -3.01 -4.24 -18.61
CA ARG A 749 -2.45 -3.41 -17.53
C ARG A 749 -2.81 -4.00 -16.17
N ILE A 750 -1.98 -3.70 -15.16
CA ILE A 750 -2.18 -4.15 -13.78
C ILE A 750 -2.89 -3.08 -12.95
N HIS A 751 -4.00 -3.45 -12.31
CA HIS A 751 -4.84 -2.56 -11.51
C HIS A 751 -4.77 -2.95 -10.02
N CYS A 752 -3.85 -2.33 -9.29
CA CYS A 752 -3.80 -2.51 -7.84
C CYS A 752 -4.89 -1.69 -7.13
N SER A 753 -5.41 -2.18 -6.00
CA SER A 753 -6.32 -1.42 -5.16
C SER A 753 -5.56 -0.48 -4.22
N ILE A 754 -5.84 0.82 -4.32
CA ILE A 754 -5.18 1.92 -3.61
C ILE A 754 -6.03 2.34 -2.41
N ASN A 755 -5.42 2.37 -1.23
CA ASN A 755 -6.11 2.44 0.04
C ASN A 755 -5.52 3.51 0.96
N ILE A 756 -6.33 4.50 1.38
CA ILE A 756 -5.97 5.54 2.39
C ILE A 756 -6.00 4.95 3.82
N ASN A 757 -5.48 3.73 4.00
CA ASN A 757 -5.79 2.90 5.17
C ASN A 757 -4.80 2.99 6.33
N THR A 758 -3.71 3.77 6.19
CA THR A 758 -2.67 3.91 7.22
C THR A 758 -3.01 5.01 8.25
N GLU A 759 -2.54 4.86 9.49
CA GLU A 759 -2.84 5.82 10.58
C GLU A 759 -2.19 7.21 10.35
N THR A 760 -1.13 7.26 9.53
CA THR A 760 -0.47 8.51 9.08
C THR A 760 -1.15 9.12 7.85
N GLY A 761 -1.89 8.33 7.06
CA GLY A 761 -2.55 8.76 5.83
C GLY A 761 -1.72 8.58 4.55
N ARG A 762 -0.53 7.97 4.60
CA ARG A 762 0.13 7.47 3.38
C ARG A 762 -0.78 6.45 2.68
N LEU A 763 -0.73 6.44 1.35
CA LEU A 763 -1.41 5.43 0.54
C LEU A 763 -0.79 4.04 0.76
N SER A 764 -1.57 3.01 0.45
CA SER A 764 -1.12 1.61 0.45
C SER A 764 -1.75 0.86 -0.72
N ALA A 765 -0.97 0.07 -1.45
CA ALA A 765 -1.40 -0.67 -2.63
C ALA A 765 -1.47 -2.17 -2.36
N ARG A 766 -2.51 -2.85 -2.89
CA ARG A 766 -2.75 -4.30 -2.72
C ARG A 766 -3.31 -4.92 -4.01
N ARG A 767 -3.09 -6.22 -4.20
CA ARG A 767 -3.51 -6.99 -5.39
C ARG A 767 -3.02 -6.40 -6.74
N PRO A 768 -1.70 -6.29 -7.02
CA PRO A 768 -0.54 -6.62 -6.18
C PRO A 768 -0.06 -5.40 -5.37
N SER A 769 1.02 -5.53 -4.58
CA SER A 769 1.53 -4.41 -3.77
C SER A 769 2.57 -3.56 -4.50
N LEU A 770 2.09 -2.61 -5.32
CA LEU A 770 2.95 -1.72 -6.11
C LEU A 770 3.72 -0.67 -5.27
N GLN A 771 3.29 -0.40 -4.04
CA GLN A 771 3.98 0.51 -3.10
C GLN A 771 5.24 -0.09 -2.46
N ASN A 772 5.41 -1.42 -2.47
CA ASN A 772 6.45 -2.12 -1.69
C ASN A 772 7.58 -2.72 -2.56
N GLN A 773 7.77 -2.23 -3.79
CA GLN A 773 8.75 -2.78 -4.73
C GLN A 773 10.20 -2.66 -4.20
N PRO A 774 11.06 -3.67 -4.39
CA PRO A 774 12.36 -3.76 -3.73
C PRO A 774 13.23 -2.55 -4.06
N ALA A 775 13.87 -1.90 -3.08
CA ALA A 775 14.76 -0.76 -3.32
C ALA A 775 15.86 -1.09 -4.35
N LEU A 776 16.35 -0.12 -5.13
CA LEU A 776 17.29 -0.37 -6.23
C LEU A 776 18.55 -1.15 -5.80
N GLU A 777 19.07 -0.91 -4.59
CA GLU A 777 20.25 -1.61 -4.06
C GLU A 777 19.94 -3.07 -3.60
N LYS A 778 18.67 -3.48 -3.63
CA LYS A 778 18.16 -4.82 -3.30
C LYS A 778 17.51 -5.53 -4.50
N ASP A 779 17.25 -4.82 -5.60
CA ASP A 779 16.51 -5.32 -6.76
C ASP A 779 17.41 -6.17 -7.68
N ARG A 780 17.81 -7.36 -7.19
CA ARG A 780 18.73 -8.32 -7.86
C ARG A 780 18.39 -8.57 -9.32
N TYR A 781 17.11 -8.58 -9.66
CA TYR A 781 16.59 -8.90 -10.99
C TYR A 781 16.04 -7.70 -11.77
N LYS A 782 16.21 -6.47 -11.26
CA LYS A 782 15.69 -5.24 -11.88
C LYS A 782 14.19 -5.31 -12.17
N ILE A 783 13.39 -5.78 -11.22
CA ILE A 783 11.94 -5.95 -11.36
C ILE A 783 11.24 -4.64 -11.79
N ARG A 784 11.77 -3.46 -11.39
CA ARG A 784 11.25 -2.17 -11.92
C ARG A 784 11.32 -2.03 -13.45
N GLN A 785 12.22 -2.73 -14.13
CA GLN A 785 12.38 -2.64 -15.59
C GLN A 785 11.19 -3.29 -16.33
N ALA A 786 10.43 -4.17 -15.65
CA ALA A 786 9.20 -4.74 -16.19
C ALA A 786 8.06 -3.72 -16.33
N PHE A 787 8.07 -2.63 -15.56
CA PHE A 787 7.02 -1.62 -15.60
C PHE A 787 7.33 -0.59 -16.69
N ILE A 788 6.54 -0.60 -17.76
CA ILE A 788 6.83 0.08 -19.03
C ILE A 788 5.75 1.11 -19.40
N ALA A 789 6.08 2.04 -20.31
CA ALA A 789 5.08 2.81 -21.03
C ALA A 789 4.45 1.97 -22.16
N ALA A 790 3.22 2.31 -22.58
CA ALA A 790 2.64 1.77 -23.81
C ALA A 790 3.37 2.31 -25.07
N PRO A 791 3.28 1.62 -26.23
CA PRO A 791 3.96 2.05 -27.45
C PRO A 791 3.62 3.51 -27.84
N GLY A 792 4.67 4.33 -28.04
CA GLY A 792 4.55 5.76 -28.32
C GLY A 792 4.53 6.67 -27.08
N ASN A 793 4.15 6.15 -25.91
CA ASN A 793 4.22 6.87 -24.65
C ASN A 793 5.61 6.80 -24.00
N SER A 794 5.83 7.66 -23.02
CA SER A 794 6.94 7.60 -22.06
C SER A 794 6.40 7.70 -20.64
N LEU A 795 7.16 7.22 -19.66
CA LEU A 795 6.90 7.46 -18.25
C LEU A 795 7.61 8.73 -17.80
N ILE A 796 6.93 9.57 -17.02
CA ILE A 796 7.56 10.53 -16.11
C ILE A 796 7.57 9.88 -14.73
N VAL A 797 8.74 9.82 -14.12
CA VAL A 797 8.89 9.46 -12.70
C VAL A 797 9.47 10.67 -11.99
N ALA A 798 8.79 11.15 -10.96
CA ALA A 798 9.15 12.34 -10.21
C ALA A 798 9.06 12.11 -8.69
N ASP A 799 10.11 12.43 -7.95
CA ASP A 799 10.29 12.09 -6.53
C ASP A 799 10.81 13.30 -5.72
N TYR A 800 10.34 13.44 -4.49
CA TYR A 800 10.76 14.55 -3.63
C TYR A 800 12.11 14.28 -2.97
N GLY A 801 13.03 15.24 -3.10
CA GLY A 801 14.33 15.21 -2.44
C GLY A 801 14.24 15.27 -0.91
N GLN A 802 14.08 14.11 -0.26
CA GLN A 802 14.02 13.94 1.20
C GLN A 802 12.86 14.68 1.90
N LEU A 803 11.64 14.52 1.37
CA LEU A 803 10.41 15.22 1.83
C LEU A 803 10.24 15.27 3.36
N GLU A 804 10.31 14.12 4.04
CA GLU A 804 10.12 14.05 5.49
C GLU A 804 11.14 14.89 6.29
N LEU A 805 12.38 15.02 5.82
CA LEU A 805 13.40 15.85 6.49
C LEU A 805 13.18 17.34 6.25
N ARG A 806 12.67 17.74 5.07
CA ARG A 806 12.27 19.13 4.79
C ARG A 806 11.07 19.54 5.64
N ILE A 807 10.08 18.65 5.78
CA ILE A 807 8.93 18.83 6.65
C ILE A 807 9.36 18.96 8.12
N LEU A 808 10.27 18.10 8.61
CA LEU A 808 10.82 18.22 9.96
C LEU A 808 11.54 19.56 10.17
N ALA A 809 12.30 20.05 9.19
CA ALA A 809 12.96 21.36 9.26
C ALA A 809 11.95 22.52 9.40
N HIS A 810 10.86 22.49 8.63
CA HIS A 810 9.80 23.51 8.68
C HIS A 810 8.98 23.46 9.99
N LEU A 811 8.57 22.26 10.43
CA LEU A 811 7.75 22.05 11.64
C LEU A 811 8.53 22.37 12.92
N ALA A 812 9.81 22.00 13.00
CA ALA A 812 10.68 22.37 14.12
C ALA A 812 11.21 23.80 14.02
N GLY A 813 11.16 24.44 12.84
CA GLY A 813 11.79 25.74 12.58
C GLY A 813 13.32 25.71 12.73
N CYS A 814 13.95 24.55 12.50
CA CYS A 814 15.35 24.32 12.83
C CYS A 814 16.29 24.96 11.82
N LYS A 815 16.99 26.03 12.23
CA LYS A 815 17.82 26.87 11.36
C LYS A 815 18.89 26.08 10.59
N SER A 816 19.68 25.29 11.31
CA SER A 816 20.71 24.39 10.75
C SER A 816 20.17 23.43 9.68
N MET A 817 18.89 23.03 9.76
CA MET A 817 18.27 22.21 8.70
C MET A 817 17.75 23.06 7.53
N LEU A 818 17.15 24.22 7.79
CA LEU A 818 16.65 25.12 6.74
C LEU A 818 17.81 25.66 5.88
N GLU A 819 18.83 26.21 6.52
CA GLU A 819 20.07 26.71 5.88
C GLU A 819 20.78 25.62 5.07
N ALA A 820 20.80 24.37 5.57
CA ALA A 820 21.39 23.23 4.86
C ALA A 820 20.54 22.72 3.68
N PHE A 821 19.24 23.04 3.60
CA PHE A 821 18.40 22.76 2.43
C PHE A 821 18.38 23.92 1.43
N GLU A 822 18.52 25.16 1.90
CA GLU A 822 18.64 26.37 1.07
C GLU A 822 20.00 26.42 0.34
N ALA A 823 21.08 26.05 1.03
CA ALA A 823 22.41 25.90 0.43
C ALA A 823 22.52 24.69 -0.53
N GLY A 824 21.50 23.84 -0.61
CA GLY A 824 21.41 22.73 -1.55
C GLY A 824 22.30 21.51 -1.24
N GLY A 825 22.42 20.64 -2.23
CA GLY A 825 23.30 19.47 -2.20
C GLY A 825 22.89 18.33 -1.27
N ASP A 826 23.87 17.51 -0.88
CA ASP A 826 23.59 16.28 -0.12
C ASP A 826 23.58 16.53 1.40
N PHE A 827 22.38 16.74 1.92
CA PHE A 827 22.08 16.90 3.35
C PHE A 827 22.72 15.81 4.24
N HIS A 828 22.85 14.57 3.75
CA HIS A 828 23.47 13.48 4.51
C HIS A 828 25.00 13.61 4.62
N SER A 829 25.67 14.12 3.59
CA SER A 829 27.10 14.46 3.61
C SER A 829 27.38 15.64 4.54
N ARG A 830 26.53 16.67 4.49
CA ARG A 830 26.54 17.80 5.46
C ARG A 830 26.40 17.29 6.90
N THR A 831 25.51 16.32 7.12
CA THR A 831 25.36 15.67 8.44
C THR A 831 26.61 14.86 8.83
N ALA A 832 27.19 14.08 7.92
CA ALA A 832 28.40 13.27 8.17
C ALA A 832 29.60 14.14 8.54
N MET A 833 29.79 15.28 7.86
CA MET A 833 30.81 16.28 8.17
C MET A 833 30.69 16.86 9.59
N ASN A 834 29.48 16.94 10.15
CA ASN A 834 29.25 17.36 11.55
C ASN A 834 29.30 16.20 12.55
N MET A 835 29.23 14.94 12.11
CA MET A 835 29.37 13.74 12.94
C MET A 835 30.83 13.29 13.11
N TYR A 836 31.70 13.56 12.13
CA TYR A 836 33.05 12.99 12.04
C TYR A 836 34.10 14.08 11.75
N PRO A 837 34.94 14.47 12.75
CA PRO A 837 35.92 15.55 12.58
C PRO A 837 36.88 15.36 11.40
N TYR A 838 37.37 14.14 11.16
CA TYR A 838 38.27 13.84 10.04
C TYR A 838 37.63 14.06 8.66
N ILE A 839 36.29 13.95 8.53
CA ILE A 839 35.59 14.27 7.28
C ILE A 839 35.56 15.79 7.08
N ARG A 840 35.33 16.55 8.15
CA ARG A 840 35.40 18.01 8.11
C ARG A 840 36.79 18.48 7.70
N GLU A 841 37.84 17.94 8.32
CA GLU A 841 39.22 18.27 7.95
C GLU A 841 39.53 17.94 6.49
N ALA A 842 39.03 16.82 5.95
CA ALA A 842 39.22 16.45 4.54
C ALA A 842 38.49 17.41 3.57
N VAL A 843 37.32 17.94 3.95
CA VAL A 843 36.62 19.00 3.19
C VAL A 843 37.38 20.33 3.28
N GLU A 844 37.84 20.72 4.48
CA GLU A 844 38.60 21.95 4.72
C GLU A 844 39.95 21.94 3.98
N ARG A 845 40.62 20.78 3.90
CA ARG A 845 41.83 20.55 3.11
C ARG A 845 41.58 20.38 1.60
N LYS A 846 40.31 20.38 1.16
CA LYS A 846 39.86 20.14 -0.23
C LYS A 846 40.29 18.78 -0.81
N GLU A 847 40.52 17.80 0.05
CA GLU A 847 40.77 16.40 -0.33
C GLU A 847 39.49 15.74 -0.87
N VAL A 848 38.32 16.19 -0.41
CA VAL A 848 37.00 15.82 -0.91
C VAL A 848 36.10 17.05 -1.09
N LEU A 849 35.20 16.99 -2.07
CA LEU A 849 34.16 18.01 -2.28
C LEU A 849 32.85 17.63 -1.59
N LEU A 850 32.19 18.58 -0.95
CA LEU A 850 30.84 18.39 -0.41
C LEU A 850 29.81 18.30 -1.54
N GLU A 851 29.94 19.19 -2.52
CA GLU A 851 29.11 19.37 -3.70
C GLU A 851 29.99 19.72 -4.91
N TRP A 852 29.51 19.41 -6.12
CA TRP A 852 30.10 19.82 -7.39
C TRP A 852 28.99 20.00 -8.41
N HIS A 853 29.11 21.04 -9.25
CA HIS A 853 28.21 21.33 -10.35
C HIS A 853 29.02 21.25 -11.65
N PRO A 854 28.71 20.30 -12.56
CA PRO A 854 29.45 20.16 -13.81
C PRO A 854 29.41 21.43 -14.64
N GLN A 855 30.58 21.88 -15.09
CA GLN A 855 30.67 22.92 -16.12
C GLN A 855 30.65 22.30 -17.53
N PRO A 856 30.26 23.05 -18.58
CA PRO A 856 30.28 22.54 -19.96
C PRO A 856 31.69 22.04 -20.35
N GLY A 857 31.84 20.72 -20.48
CA GLY A 857 33.11 20.05 -20.77
C GLY A 857 33.76 19.30 -19.59
N GLU A 858 33.18 19.34 -18.38
CA GLU A 858 33.66 18.56 -17.23
C GLU A 858 32.78 17.32 -16.96
N ASP A 859 33.22 16.13 -17.36
CA ASP A 859 32.47 14.88 -17.12
C ASP A 859 32.59 14.36 -15.67
N LYS A 860 33.56 14.84 -14.88
CA LYS A 860 33.91 14.32 -13.54
C LYS A 860 34.41 15.43 -12.61
N PRO A 861 34.15 15.34 -11.28
CA PRO A 861 34.64 16.32 -10.32
C PRO A 861 36.18 16.25 -10.19
N PRO A 862 36.86 17.37 -9.87
CA PRO A 862 38.32 17.43 -9.79
C PRO A 862 38.92 16.67 -8.59
N VAL A 863 38.12 16.45 -7.54
CA VAL A 863 38.41 15.54 -6.42
C VAL A 863 37.14 14.76 -6.05
N PRO A 864 37.24 13.59 -5.39
CA PRO A 864 36.06 12.80 -5.03
C PRO A 864 35.04 13.57 -4.19
N LEU A 865 33.75 13.28 -4.38
CA LEU A 865 32.72 13.81 -3.49
C LEU A 865 32.73 13.06 -2.15
N LEU A 866 32.43 13.76 -1.06
CA LEU A 866 32.30 13.21 0.31
C LEU A 866 31.38 11.99 0.32
N LYS A 867 30.28 12.05 -0.44
CA LYS A 867 29.29 10.97 -0.59
C LYS A 867 29.87 9.65 -1.10
N ASP A 868 30.95 9.72 -1.88
CA ASP A 868 31.60 8.60 -2.55
C ASP A 868 32.82 8.13 -1.74
N ALA A 869 33.69 9.06 -1.31
CA ALA A 869 34.87 8.77 -0.49
C ALA A 869 34.54 8.26 0.92
N PHE A 870 33.51 8.83 1.57
CA PHE A 870 33.08 8.48 2.92
C PHE A 870 31.67 7.86 2.91
N ALA A 871 31.40 6.98 1.94
CA ALA A 871 30.09 6.39 1.70
C ALA A 871 29.51 5.59 2.90
N SER A 872 30.37 4.99 3.74
CA SER A 872 29.96 4.31 4.99
C SER A 872 29.41 5.31 6.01
N GLU A 873 30.12 6.42 6.20
CA GLU A 873 29.84 7.44 7.21
C GLU A 873 28.63 8.28 6.78
N ARG A 874 28.51 8.59 5.48
CA ARG A 874 27.27 9.10 4.88
C ARG A 874 26.10 8.15 5.10
N ARG A 875 26.29 6.83 4.99
CA ARG A 875 25.22 5.84 5.24
C ARG A 875 24.78 5.84 6.72
N LYS A 876 25.72 5.94 7.66
CA LYS A 876 25.44 6.13 9.10
C LYS A 876 24.69 7.44 9.35
N ALA A 877 25.08 8.53 8.70
CA ALA A 877 24.44 9.85 8.81
C ALA A 877 23.04 9.92 8.15
N LYS A 878 22.84 9.29 6.99
CA LYS A 878 21.52 9.08 6.37
C LYS A 878 20.61 8.34 7.36
N MET A 879 21.09 7.22 7.89
CA MET A 879 20.39 6.42 8.89
C MET A 879 20.06 7.22 10.17
N LEU A 880 20.95 8.10 10.63
CA LEU A 880 20.70 8.97 11.79
C LEU A 880 19.50 9.90 11.57
N ASN A 881 19.52 10.64 10.46
CA ASN A 881 18.51 11.65 10.14
C ASN A 881 17.10 11.05 10.11
N PHE A 882 16.90 9.95 9.36
CA PHE A 882 15.61 9.25 9.32
C PHE A 882 15.26 8.62 10.69
N SER A 883 16.23 8.01 11.39
CA SER A 883 15.99 7.41 12.71
C SER A 883 15.52 8.43 13.75
N ILE A 884 16.00 9.67 13.70
CA ILE A 884 15.56 10.75 14.59
C ILE A 884 14.15 11.23 14.21
N ALA A 885 13.81 11.35 12.92
CA ALA A 885 12.44 11.64 12.47
C ALA A 885 11.43 10.56 12.92
N TYR A 886 11.87 9.31 13.10
CA TYR A 886 11.07 8.20 13.65
C TYR A 886 11.21 8.00 15.18
N GLY A 887 11.90 8.91 15.90
CA GLY A 887 12.06 8.85 17.35
C GLY A 887 12.83 7.62 17.87
N LYS A 888 13.71 7.02 17.06
CA LYS A 888 14.51 5.84 17.43
C LYS A 888 15.56 6.20 18.48
N THR A 889 15.73 5.34 19.48
CA THR A 889 16.67 5.59 20.59
C THR A 889 18.12 5.29 20.19
N ALA A 890 19.08 5.87 20.92
CA ALA A 890 20.51 5.59 20.74
C ALA A 890 20.88 4.10 20.94
N VAL A 891 20.06 3.33 21.68
CA VAL A 891 20.21 1.87 21.86
C VAL A 891 19.74 1.08 20.62
N GLY A 892 18.79 1.63 19.85
CA GLY A 892 18.46 1.13 18.52
C GLY A 892 19.60 1.41 17.53
N LEU A 893 20.02 2.68 17.46
CA LEU A 893 21.09 3.14 16.57
C LEU A 893 22.43 2.39 16.77
N SER A 894 22.82 2.08 18.01
CA SER A 894 24.02 1.29 18.27
C SER A 894 23.98 -0.11 17.66
N LYS A 895 22.79 -0.72 17.55
CA LYS A 895 22.63 -2.03 16.88
C LYS A 895 22.76 -1.89 15.37
N ASP A 896 22.12 -0.87 14.78
CA ASP A 896 22.15 -0.65 13.33
C ASP A 896 23.56 -0.33 12.81
N TRP A 897 24.29 0.53 13.53
CA TRP A 897 25.66 0.93 13.19
C TRP A 897 26.72 -0.08 13.61
N LYS A 898 26.36 -1.08 14.44
CA LYS A 898 27.27 -2.04 15.09
C LYS A 898 28.37 -1.35 15.92
N VAL A 899 27.98 -0.35 16.73
CA VAL A 899 28.90 0.42 17.59
C VAL A 899 28.49 0.34 19.07
N SER A 900 29.33 0.86 19.97
CA SER A 900 28.97 0.91 21.39
C SER A 900 27.80 1.86 21.68
N VAL A 901 26.95 1.54 22.67
CA VAL A 901 25.86 2.44 23.12
C VAL A 901 26.41 3.82 23.57
N LYS A 902 27.64 3.85 24.11
CA LYS A 902 28.33 5.08 24.54
C LYS A 902 28.69 5.97 23.36
N GLU A 903 29.13 5.38 22.26
CA GLU A 903 29.43 6.06 21.00
C GLU A 903 28.16 6.56 20.32
N ALA A 904 27.15 5.71 20.14
CA ALA A 904 25.87 6.12 19.57
C ALA A 904 25.23 7.29 20.33
N LYS A 905 25.29 7.28 21.68
CA LYS A 905 24.85 8.42 22.51
C LYS A 905 25.64 9.71 22.24
N ARG A 906 26.96 9.64 22.05
CA ARG A 906 27.80 10.81 21.71
C ARG A 906 27.43 11.38 20.34
N THR A 907 27.29 10.53 19.32
CA THR A 907 26.94 10.95 17.95
C THR A 907 25.54 11.60 17.89
N VAL A 908 24.56 11.04 18.61
CA VAL A 908 23.22 11.64 18.76
C VAL A 908 23.28 12.98 19.48
N ALA A 909 24.11 13.12 20.52
CA ALA A 909 24.28 14.40 21.23
C ALA A 909 24.93 15.49 20.36
N LEU A 910 25.91 15.14 19.50
CA LEU A 910 26.47 16.07 18.52
C LEU A 910 25.40 16.57 17.53
N TRP A 911 24.58 15.65 17.00
CA TRP A 911 23.49 15.99 16.08
C TRP A 911 22.47 16.95 16.69
N TYR A 912 22.07 16.73 17.95
CA TYR A 912 21.13 17.62 18.66
C TYR A 912 21.75 18.94 19.12
N ASN A 913 23.07 19.02 19.36
CA ASN A 913 23.70 20.30 19.70
C ASN A 913 23.66 21.32 18.52
N ASP A 914 23.66 20.79 17.30
CA ASP A 914 23.48 21.49 16.02
C ASP A 914 21.99 21.73 15.67
N ARG A 915 21.06 20.93 16.24
CA ARG A 915 19.61 20.93 15.92
C ARG A 915 18.73 20.95 17.17
N LYS A 916 18.93 21.96 18.02
CA LYS A 916 18.27 22.09 19.34
C LYS A 916 16.76 22.27 19.24
N GLU A 917 16.30 22.92 18.17
CA GLU A 917 14.89 23.14 17.89
C GLU A 917 14.15 21.83 17.61
N VAL A 918 14.80 20.85 16.97
CA VAL A 918 14.20 19.52 16.72
C VAL A 918 13.95 18.79 18.04
N LEU A 919 14.89 18.85 19.00
CA LEU A 919 14.70 18.21 20.31
C LEU A 919 13.52 18.83 21.06
N LYS A 920 13.50 20.17 21.15
CA LYS A 920 12.39 20.93 21.76
C LYS A 920 11.05 20.61 21.10
N TRP A 921 11.01 20.56 19.77
CA TRP A 921 9.82 20.20 19.01
C TRP A 921 9.35 18.77 19.30
N GLN A 922 10.26 17.80 19.42
CA GLN A 922 9.91 16.42 19.80
C GLN A 922 9.33 16.34 21.22
N GLU A 923 9.90 17.07 22.18
CA GLU A 923 9.41 17.13 23.56
C GLU A 923 8.01 17.75 23.64
N GLU A 924 7.72 18.78 22.86
CA GLU A 924 6.38 19.35 22.71
C GLU A 924 5.37 18.36 22.12
N ARG A 925 5.69 17.66 21.02
CA ARG A 925 4.75 16.68 20.42
C ARG A 925 4.46 15.52 21.37
N LYS A 926 5.44 15.09 22.17
CA LYS A 926 5.23 14.11 23.25
C LYS A 926 4.28 14.66 24.32
N LYS A 927 4.47 15.91 24.74
CA LYS A 927 3.60 16.58 25.73
C LYS A 927 2.17 16.68 25.23
N GLU A 928 1.95 17.06 23.96
CA GLU A 928 0.62 17.10 23.33
C GLU A 928 -0.07 15.73 23.30
N ALA A 929 0.68 14.66 23.01
CA ALA A 929 0.16 13.30 23.06
C ALA A 929 -0.25 12.85 24.48
N CYS A 930 0.42 13.34 25.53
CA CYS A 930 0.02 13.15 26.92
C CYS A 930 -1.23 13.96 27.30
N GLU A 931 -1.24 15.25 26.99
CA GLU A 931 -2.24 16.22 27.47
C GLU A 931 -3.53 16.22 26.64
N PHE A 932 -3.41 16.21 25.31
CA PHE A 932 -4.55 16.31 24.39
C PHE A 932 -4.93 14.97 23.73
N GLN A 933 -4.13 13.91 23.96
CA GLN A 933 -4.34 12.56 23.40
C GLN A 933 -4.39 12.54 21.86
N ARG A 934 -3.76 13.53 21.20
CA ARG A 934 -3.65 13.63 19.74
C ARG A 934 -2.47 14.49 19.31
N VAL A 935 -1.98 14.26 18.10
CA VAL A 935 -1.12 15.17 17.34
C VAL A 935 -1.72 15.41 15.96
N HIS A 936 -1.32 16.49 15.29
CA HIS A 936 -1.87 16.91 14.00
C HIS A 936 -0.80 16.95 12.90
N THR A 937 -1.21 16.77 11.64
CA THR A 937 -0.39 17.04 10.45
C THR A 937 -0.45 18.52 10.06
N LEU A 938 0.35 18.90 9.07
CA LEU A 938 0.42 20.24 8.46
C LEU A 938 -0.96 20.76 8.03
N LEU A 939 -1.81 19.91 7.44
CA LEU A 939 -3.18 20.26 7.04
C LEU A 939 -4.23 19.95 8.13
N GLY A 940 -3.81 19.70 9.37
CA GLY A 940 -4.70 19.59 10.53
C GLY A 940 -5.29 18.21 10.78
N ARG A 941 -4.94 17.17 10.00
CA ARG A 941 -5.45 15.81 10.24
C ARG A 941 -4.93 15.29 11.58
N ALA A 942 -5.82 14.81 12.45
CA ALA A 942 -5.47 14.32 13.78
C ALA A 942 -5.23 12.80 13.78
N ARG A 943 -4.14 12.35 14.42
CA ARG A 943 -4.03 10.95 14.92
C ARG A 943 -4.30 10.96 16.41
N ARG A 944 -5.25 10.13 16.83
CA ARG A 944 -5.68 10.01 18.24
C ARG A 944 -4.88 8.89 18.93
N PHE A 945 -4.64 9.05 20.22
CA PHE A 945 -3.97 8.07 21.07
C PHE A 945 -4.88 7.67 22.24
N PRO A 946 -4.77 6.44 22.78
CA PRO A 946 -5.37 6.11 24.05
C PRO A 946 -4.72 6.96 25.17
N LYS A 947 -5.44 7.16 26.28
CA LYS A 947 -4.86 7.76 27.48
C LYS A 947 -3.62 6.97 27.91
N ILE A 948 -2.49 7.66 28.06
CA ILE A 948 -1.24 7.05 28.50
C ILE A 948 -1.37 6.63 29.96
N ASP A 949 -1.18 5.33 30.20
CA ASP A 949 -1.03 4.74 31.52
C ASP A 949 0.42 4.96 32.01
N PRO A 950 0.65 5.53 33.21
CA PRO A 950 2.00 5.74 33.74
C PRO A 950 2.76 4.42 33.99
N ASP A 951 2.07 3.32 34.30
CA ASP A 951 2.71 2.07 34.73
C ASP A 951 3.18 1.23 33.52
N HIS A 952 2.54 1.39 32.35
CA HIS A 952 2.85 0.64 31.12
C HIS A 952 3.89 1.34 30.23
N SER A 953 5.15 1.34 30.69
CA SER A 953 6.29 1.99 30.02
C SER A 953 6.50 1.63 28.53
N SER A 954 6.19 0.39 28.13
CA SER A 954 6.29 -0.07 26.72
C SER A 954 5.28 0.62 25.80
N HIS A 955 4.01 0.74 26.23
CA HIS A 955 2.96 1.43 25.49
C HIS A 955 3.25 2.93 25.37
N ARG A 956 3.70 3.56 26.47
CA ARG A 956 4.17 4.95 26.45
C ARG A 956 5.29 5.15 25.42
N GLY A 957 6.27 4.25 25.38
CA GLY A 957 7.36 4.28 24.40
C GLY A 957 6.92 4.05 22.95
N HIS A 958 5.75 3.45 22.69
CA HIS A 958 5.15 3.41 21.35
C HIS A 958 4.46 4.74 21.00
N ILE A 959 3.62 5.26 21.91
CA ILE A 959 2.87 6.50 21.72
C ILE A 959 3.80 7.72 21.54
N GLU A 960 4.88 7.83 22.33
CA GLU A 960 5.86 8.92 22.18
C GLU A 960 6.57 8.92 20.81
N ARG A 961 6.79 7.74 20.20
CA ARG A 961 7.35 7.64 18.84
C ARG A 961 6.30 7.98 17.79
N ALA A 962 5.07 7.49 17.95
CA ALA A 962 3.95 7.82 17.06
C ALA A 962 3.65 9.33 17.06
N ALA A 963 3.75 10.00 18.21
CA ALA A 963 3.57 11.43 18.36
C ALA A 963 4.63 12.27 17.60
N ILE A 964 5.87 11.79 17.52
CA ILE A 964 6.97 12.41 16.76
C ILE A 964 6.84 12.12 15.25
N ASN A 965 6.57 10.87 14.90
CA ASN A 965 6.52 10.41 13.51
C ASN A 965 5.31 10.97 12.73
N THR A 966 4.12 11.02 13.34
CA THR A 966 2.89 11.35 12.60
C THR A 966 2.87 12.75 12.00
N PRO A 967 3.27 13.82 12.72
CA PRO A 967 3.35 15.15 12.13
C PRO A 967 4.31 15.23 10.95
N VAL A 968 5.37 14.40 10.91
CA VAL A 968 6.30 14.36 9.78
C VAL A 968 5.72 13.54 8.61
N GLN A 969 5.51 12.23 8.82
CA GLN A 969 5.10 11.30 7.78
C GLN A 969 3.67 11.56 7.27
N GLY A 970 2.77 12.01 8.15
CA GLY A 970 1.41 12.40 7.77
C GLY A 970 1.38 13.68 6.96
N SER A 971 2.27 14.64 7.24
CA SER A 971 2.40 15.84 6.40
C SER A 971 3.09 15.54 5.07
N ALA A 972 3.95 14.51 5.00
CA ALA A 972 4.48 14.03 3.72
C ALA A 972 3.37 13.46 2.83
N ALA A 973 2.45 12.69 3.42
CA ALA A 973 1.23 12.25 2.74
C ALA A 973 0.33 13.43 2.33
N ASP A 974 0.21 14.46 3.16
CA ASP A 974 -0.56 15.68 2.83
C ASP A 974 0.05 16.43 1.63
N VAL A 975 1.38 16.58 1.59
CA VAL A 975 2.11 17.21 0.46
C VAL A 975 1.93 16.39 -0.82
N ALA A 976 2.12 15.08 -0.77
CA ALA A 976 1.93 14.19 -1.91
C ALA A 976 0.49 14.23 -2.45
N MET A 977 -0.51 14.16 -1.57
CA MET A 977 -1.93 14.33 -1.90
C MET A 977 -2.18 15.67 -2.61
N CYS A 978 -1.64 16.77 -2.08
CA CYS A 978 -1.80 18.10 -2.68
C CYS A 978 -1.15 18.18 -4.07
N ALA A 979 0.05 17.62 -4.25
CA ALA A 979 0.74 17.58 -5.54
C ALA A 979 -0.04 16.77 -6.59
N MET A 980 -0.51 15.57 -6.23
CA MET A 980 -1.37 14.74 -7.09
C MET A 980 -2.64 15.49 -7.50
N LEU A 981 -3.23 16.27 -6.58
CA LEU A 981 -4.37 17.13 -6.88
C LEU A 981 -4.01 18.30 -7.82
N GLN A 982 -2.82 18.92 -7.72
CA GLN A 982 -2.39 19.94 -8.69
C GLN A 982 -2.17 19.32 -10.07
N ILE A 983 -1.48 18.18 -10.14
CA ILE A 983 -1.24 17.40 -11.37
C ILE A 983 -2.59 17.07 -12.05
N SER A 984 -3.55 16.51 -11.30
CA SER A 984 -4.88 16.18 -11.82
C SER A 984 -5.70 17.41 -12.22
N LYS A 985 -5.56 18.54 -11.52
CA LYS A 985 -6.24 19.79 -11.89
C LYS A 985 -5.58 20.51 -13.08
N ASN A 986 -4.37 20.12 -13.49
CA ASN A 986 -3.63 20.78 -14.55
C ASN A 986 -4.25 20.51 -15.94
N LYS A 987 -4.79 21.56 -16.57
CA LYS A 987 -5.37 21.48 -17.92
C LYS A 987 -4.34 21.10 -18.99
N LYS A 988 -3.11 21.61 -18.90
CA LYS A 988 -2.08 21.42 -19.93
C LYS A 988 -1.60 19.96 -19.97
N LEU A 989 -1.43 19.31 -18.82
CA LEU A 989 -1.14 17.87 -18.79
C LEU A 989 -2.26 17.04 -19.44
N LYS A 990 -3.53 17.38 -19.16
CA LYS A 990 -4.69 16.72 -19.78
C LYS A 990 -4.80 16.96 -21.29
N GLU A 991 -4.53 18.17 -21.76
CA GLU A 991 -4.45 18.51 -23.19
C GLU A 991 -3.32 17.76 -23.90
N LEU A 992 -2.19 17.53 -23.22
CA LEU A 992 -1.05 16.76 -23.72
C LEU A 992 -1.24 15.24 -23.56
N GLY A 993 -2.39 14.77 -23.05
CA GLY A 993 -2.68 13.33 -22.90
C GLY A 993 -1.99 12.63 -21.73
N TRP A 994 -1.42 13.37 -20.76
CA TRP A 994 -0.72 12.78 -19.61
C TRP A 994 -1.66 12.35 -18.49
N LYS A 995 -1.43 11.12 -18.01
CA LYS A 995 -2.23 10.42 -17.00
C LYS A 995 -1.37 10.12 -15.78
N LEU A 996 -1.91 10.34 -14.58
CA LEU A 996 -1.28 9.90 -13.33
C LEU A 996 -1.66 8.44 -13.09
N LEU A 997 -0.67 7.54 -13.03
CA LEU A 997 -0.88 6.10 -12.89
C LEU A 997 -0.71 5.64 -11.44
N LEU A 998 0.41 6.02 -10.82
CA LEU A 998 0.83 5.46 -9.55
C LEU A 998 1.48 6.51 -8.65
N GLN A 999 1.39 6.26 -7.35
CA GLN A 999 2.12 6.95 -6.30
C GLN A 999 2.87 5.87 -5.49
N VAL A 1000 4.15 6.07 -5.20
CA VAL A 1000 5.00 5.14 -4.44
C VAL A 1000 5.86 5.93 -3.46
N HIS A 1001 5.74 5.69 -2.15
CA HIS A 1001 6.48 6.45 -1.12
C HIS A 1001 6.26 7.98 -1.23
N ASP A 1002 7.25 8.75 -1.72
CA ASP A 1002 7.17 10.20 -2.00
C ASP A 1002 7.17 10.52 -3.52
N GLU A 1003 7.16 9.49 -4.36
CA GLU A 1003 7.22 9.54 -5.83
C GLU A 1003 5.83 9.47 -6.47
N VAL A 1004 5.70 10.05 -7.67
CA VAL A 1004 4.57 9.89 -8.61
C VAL A 1004 5.06 9.40 -9.97
N ILE A 1005 4.24 8.58 -10.61
CA ILE A 1005 4.48 8.02 -11.95
C ILE A 1005 3.33 8.41 -12.87
N LEU A 1006 3.66 9.06 -13.98
CA LEU A 1006 2.73 9.44 -15.04
C LEU A 1006 3.12 8.77 -16.35
N GLU A 1007 2.16 8.61 -17.26
CA GLU A 1007 2.37 8.15 -18.63
C GLU A 1007 1.68 9.09 -19.63
N GLY A 1008 2.30 9.31 -20.79
CA GLY A 1008 1.73 10.09 -21.88
C GLY A 1008 2.65 10.17 -23.11
N PRO A 1009 2.25 10.87 -24.19
CA PRO A 1009 2.93 10.86 -25.48
C PRO A 1009 4.37 11.37 -25.42
N THR A 1010 5.31 10.56 -25.92
CA THR A 1010 6.77 10.82 -25.82
C THR A 1010 7.19 12.19 -26.37
N GLU A 1011 6.56 12.65 -27.45
CA GLU A 1011 6.78 13.96 -28.08
C GLU A 1011 6.61 15.16 -27.13
N SER A 1012 5.83 14.99 -26.05
CA SER A 1012 5.50 16.05 -25.09
C SER A 1012 6.14 15.85 -23.72
N ALA A 1013 6.94 14.79 -23.54
CA ALA A 1013 7.42 14.34 -22.23
C ALA A 1013 8.25 15.39 -21.47
N GLU A 1014 9.15 16.12 -22.14
CA GLU A 1014 9.95 17.16 -21.49
C GLU A 1014 9.09 18.36 -21.01
N VAL A 1015 8.06 18.73 -21.77
CA VAL A 1015 7.11 19.80 -21.38
C VAL A 1015 6.24 19.34 -20.22
N ALA A 1016 5.71 18.12 -20.29
CA ALA A 1016 4.92 17.53 -19.21
C ALA A 1016 5.75 17.35 -17.92
N LYS A 1017 7.01 16.93 -18.02
CA LYS A 1017 7.95 16.82 -16.89
C LYS A 1017 8.14 18.14 -16.16
N ALA A 1018 8.39 19.23 -16.90
CA ALA A 1018 8.53 20.56 -16.31
C ALA A 1018 7.25 20.99 -15.54
N ILE A 1019 6.08 20.68 -16.08
CA ILE A 1019 4.79 20.96 -15.42
C ILE A 1019 4.56 20.08 -14.18
N VAL A 1020 4.93 18.79 -14.23
CA VAL A 1020 4.85 17.87 -13.08
C VAL A 1020 5.76 18.35 -11.94
N VAL A 1021 6.99 18.75 -12.26
CA VAL A 1021 7.93 19.35 -11.31
C VAL A 1021 7.30 20.59 -10.67
N GLU A 1022 6.80 21.56 -11.44
CA GLU A 1022 6.17 22.76 -10.88
C GLU A 1022 4.97 22.43 -9.96
N CYS A 1023 4.11 21.49 -10.37
CA CYS A 1023 2.96 21.05 -9.57
C CYS A 1023 3.37 20.37 -8.25
N MET A 1024 4.54 19.71 -8.21
CA MET A 1024 5.09 19.10 -6.99
C MET A 1024 5.86 20.10 -6.13
N GLU A 1025 6.65 21.00 -6.71
CA GLU A 1025 7.37 22.06 -5.96
C GLU A 1025 6.40 23.05 -5.30
N LYS A 1026 5.20 23.24 -5.89
CA LYS A 1026 4.20 24.24 -5.49
C LYS A 1026 2.81 23.60 -5.21
N PRO A 1027 2.71 22.60 -4.31
CA PRO A 1027 1.57 21.69 -4.24
C PRO A 1027 0.31 22.34 -3.63
N PHE A 1028 0.45 23.45 -2.90
CA PHE A 1028 -0.65 24.12 -2.22
C PHE A 1028 -1.27 25.19 -3.13
N ASN A 1029 -1.99 24.73 -4.16
CA ASN A 1029 -2.68 25.57 -5.15
C ASN A 1029 -1.73 26.54 -5.88
N GLY A 1030 -0.65 26.00 -6.46
CA GLY A 1030 0.38 26.76 -7.17
C GLY A 1030 1.32 27.53 -6.25
N LYS A 1031 1.38 27.18 -4.96
CA LYS A 1031 2.27 27.79 -3.96
C LYS A 1031 2.94 26.75 -3.08
N ASN A 1032 4.09 27.14 -2.53
CA ASN A 1032 4.70 26.50 -1.36
C ASN A 1032 4.70 27.53 -0.22
N PHE A 1033 4.12 27.20 0.93
CA PHE A 1033 4.14 28.04 2.12
C PHE A 1033 5.12 27.54 3.19
N LEU A 1034 5.77 26.40 2.95
CA LEU A 1034 6.80 25.86 3.84
C LEU A 1034 8.01 26.79 3.87
N LYS A 1035 8.75 26.74 4.97
CA LYS A 1035 9.98 27.54 5.21
C LYS A 1035 11.19 27.03 4.39
N VAL A 1036 10.96 26.10 3.46
CA VAL A 1036 11.97 25.34 2.72
C VAL A 1036 11.41 24.97 1.34
N GLY A 1037 12.24 25.07 0.29
CA GLY A 1037 11.88 24.63 -1.05
C GLY A 1037 11.65 23.11 -1.12
N LEU A 1038 10.64 22.67 -1.86
CA LEU A 1038 10.32 21.26 -2.07
C LEU A 1038 10.98 20.75 -3.35
N THR A 1039 12.30 20.57 -3.34
CA THR A 1039 13.05 20.08 -4.52
C THR A 1039 12.53 18.73 -5.01
N VAL A 1040 12.31 18.63 -6.32
CA VAL A 1040 11.84 17.42 -7.02
C VAL A 1040 12.92 16.98 -8.01
N ASP A 1041 13.26 15.69 -8.01
CA ASP A 1041 14.02 15.07 -9.10
C ASP A 1041 13.04 14.36 -10.03
N ALA A 1042 13.19 14.53 -11.34
CA ALA A 1042 12.23 14.03 -12.32
C ALA A 1042 12.90 13.66 -13.65
N LYS A 1043 12.49 12.51 -14.20
CA LYS A 1043 13.13 11.90 -15.38
C LYS A 1043 12.10 11.22 -16.27
N CYS A 1044 12.35 11.28 -17.58
CA CYS A 1044 11.55 10.60 -18.60
C CYS A 1044 12.27 9.34 -19.06
N ALA A 1045 11.57 8.20 -19.12
CA ALA A 1045 12.10 6.97 -19.75
C ALA A 1045 10.97 6.03 -20.21
N GLN A 1046 11.35 4.97 -20.92
CA GLN A 1046 10.42 3.93 -21.40
C GLN A 1046 10.05 2.89 -20.31
N ASN A 1047 10.77 2.83 -19.20
CA ASN A 1047 10.48 1.95 -18.06
C ASN A 1047 10.90 2.57 -16.73
N TRP A 1048 10.30 2.12 -15.62
CA TRP A 1048 10.48 2.71 -14.28
C TRP A 1048 11.92 2.56 -13.77
N TYR A 1049 12.61 1.45 -14.03
CA TYR A 1049 14.01 1.28 -13.62
C TYR A 1049 14.94 2.28 -14.31
N ALA A 1050 14.70 2.59 -15.59
CA ALA A 1050 15.48 3.57 -16.35
C ALA A 1050 15.12 5.03 -16.03
N ALA A 1051 13.92 5.28 -15.48
CA ALA A 1051 13.51 6.60 -14.97
C ALA A 1051 13.92 6.86 -13.52
N LYS A 1052 14.32 5.82 -12.77
CA LYS A 1052 14.99 5.96 -11.47
C LYS A 1052 16.53 6.02 -11.62
#